data_AF-A0A024UXF7-F1
#
_entry.id   AF-A0A024UXF7-F1
#
_cell.length_a   1.000
_cell.length_b   1.000
_cell.length_c   1.000
_cell.angle_alpha   90.00
_cell.angle_beta   90.00
_cell.angle_gamma   90.00
#
_symmetry.space_group_name_H-M   'P 1'
#
loop_
_entity.id
_entity.type
_entity.pdbx_description
1 polymer ?
#
loop_
_entity_poly.entity_id
_entity_poly.type
_entity_poly.pdbx_seq_one_letter_code
_entity_poly.pdbx_strand_id
1 'polypeptide(L)'
;MAARRPAAGTATGSEVDLTLTPFCTDDGSGHWILNDEISQLFMNEGQIHRKVSLVVVFELPGAGVALPSVTKKGLFIVKNPIKVDDDGDLTYLLVLRHVDLTVTPQWGTLALLLASHAIIVREGHVHSEGFRNLNFVTKLMDVSMVSGDASSIVSESAELNAQLLKRHMPKLTYVVVDVDKKDCGGNAFPAYFEKMLATHPQNDFATTSVLANFFTTRDCIGIKSTMFKVPNAPYTAAKVVGAATDGHAFYKPFFGRYLCCGILVHLLHAVVPPLSTNAWAALPFRDLLTDVSIAYWHELTDSAIGTYADWMHVKVMPYEPVKVDSAMVVDLTEIKMGIKQNEEDFHVIDHGQGDHSVFDEYGNLKKTKVAKDTSSSTLDVGILHFLKQKRGGLQRQASIAVVRGPAQDSEDSQLDVYFEKMRLYEVPVKYIQNQQREKMPLDSRTLEAKHAECVALATTALFPFMALSSHDDLIFTGEHSLDDAVQHVHVTLARLYHEFQTANAAASAAFCSKLVRYLHGVIVEKTHLDDSSTSSVSQSKLMLFLIAYRANVEALVSQYNFLAKGPAAQAVLTGFLQAVVPAHIQKAVVAAHRTFETQQMKLQDTIAHGKQTLVALNQSLAESNGIRMDCMRREIDGQRLVDERKAEQARMVESSIAEAEAQIARALREKDALFAKTVETTQATVATVEIIAKKPKEFSGYLFRQEGSGFLGKKWKQSFFVLKDGRFLCFKAKSYYEENRESMEPPLNVSGYTVLESRSHGNEFKLAPPTAGRTYCFRAPSDDDKELWVQKFNEASNF
;
A
#
# COMPACT_ATOMS: atom_id res chain seq x y z
N MET A 1 -4.35 -23.13 -28.51
CA MET A 1 -5.25 -24.05 -29.26
C MET A 1 -6.32 -23.22 -29.91
N ALA A 2 -6.23 -23.04 -31.23
CA ALA A 2 -7.21 -22.29 -32.01
C ALA A 2 -8.44 -23.17 -32.26
N ALA A 3 -9.54 -22.89 -31.56
CA ALA A 3 -10.82 -23.51 -31.85
C ALA A 3 -11.32 -22.95 -33.20
N ARG A 4 -11.22 -23.76 -34.24
CA ARG A 4 -11.94 -23.56 -35.51
C ARG A 4 -13.42 -23.39 -35.18
N ARG A 5 -13.96 -22.18 -35.42
CA ARG A 5 -15.39 -21.99 -35.59
C ARG A 5 -15.87 -22.94 -36.70
N PRO A 6 -16.99 -23.66 -36.52
CA PRO A 6 -17.52 -24.49 -37.59
C PRO A 6 -17.89 -23.57 -38.76
N ALA A 7 -17.38 -23.91 -39.94
CA ALA A 7 -17.83 -23.30 -41.19
C ALA A 7 -19.35 -23.41 -41.26
N ALA A 8 -20.00 -22.30 -41.59
CA ALA A 8 -21.42 -22.25 -41.89
C ALA A 8 -21.77 -23.41 -42.83
N GLY A 9 -22.73 -24.23 -42.41
CA GLY A 9 -23.19 -25.35 -43.20
C GLY A 9 -23.59 -24.85 -44.59
N THR A 10 -23.06 -25.52 -45.61
CA THR A 10 -23.57 -25.45 -46.98
C THR A 10 -25.06 -25.75 -46.96
N ALA A 11 -25.88 -24.71 -47.06
CA ALA A 11 -27.33 -24.82 -47.16
C ALA A 11 -27.68 -25.55 -48.46
N THR A 12 -27.88 -26.85 -48.33
CA THR A 12 -28.53 -27.69 -49.34
C THR A 12 -30.01 -27.32 -49.35
N GLY A 13 -30.42 -26.50 -50.32
CA GLY A 13 -31.79 -26.41 -50.86
C GLY A 13 -32.97 -26.44 -49.87
N SER A 14 -32.92 -25.70 -48.75
CA SER A 14 -34.14 -25.42 -47.99
C SER A 14 -34.97 -24.45 -48.81
N GLU A 15 -36.16 -24.87 -49.22
CA GLU A 15 -37.14 -24.00 -49.89
C GLU A 15 -37.38 -22.76 -49.02
N VAL A 16 -37.08 -21.57 -49.55
CA VAL A 16 -37.26 -20.30 -48.82
C VAL A 16 -38.72 -20.18 -48.42
N ASP A 17 -39.00 -20.05 -47.12
CA ASP A 17 -40.34 -19.78 -46.62
C ASP A 17 -40.75 -18.36 -47.02
N LEU A 18 -41.77 -18.24 -47.87
CA LEU A 18 -42.29 -16.98 -48.40
C LEU A 18 -43.58 -16.54 -47.70
N THR A 19 -43.79 -16.97 -46.46
CA THR A 19 -44.90 -16.50 -45.63
C THR A 19 -44.80 -15.01 -45.38
N LEU A 20 -45.89 -14.29 -45.71
CA LEU A 20 -45.96 -12.84 -45.57
C LEU A 20 -46.48 -12.46 -44.18
N THR A 21 -45.75 -11.59 -43.51
CA THR A 21 -46.14 -10.97 -42.24
C THR A 21 -46.42 -9.49 -42.47
N PRO A 22 -47.45 -8.89 -41.84
CA PRO A 22 -47.68 -7.45 -41.91
C PRO A 22 -46.43 -6.68 -41.47
N PHE A 23 -46.00 -5.69 -42.25
CA PHE A 23 -44.88 -4.81 -41.87
C PHE A 23 -45.35 -3.38 -41.62
N CYS A 24 -46.02 -2.79 -42.60
CA CYS A 24 -46.71 -1.51 -42.48
C CYS A 24 -48.09 -1.66 -43.10
N THR A 25 -49.15 -1.52 -42.29
CA THR A 25 -50.53 -1.72 -42.77
C THR A 25 -51.45 -0.61 -42.31
N ASP A 26 -52.50 -0.36 -43.09
CA ASP A 26 -53.63 0.47 -42.70
C ASP A 26 -54.37 -0.17 -41.51
N ASP A 27 -54.68 0.63 -40.49
CA ASP A 27 -55.42 0.23 -39.30
C ASP A 27 -56.95 0.21 -39.51
N GLY A 28 -57.41 0.62 -40.68
CA GLY A 28 -58.82 0.71 -41.06
C GLY A 28 -59.45 2.06 -40.76
N SER A 29 -58.74 2.96 -40.10
CA SER A 29 -59.11 4.38 -39.91
C SER A 29 -58.43 5.30 -40.93
N GLY A 30 -57.58 4.75 -41.81
CA GLY A 30 -56.77 5.50 -42.75
C GLY A 30 -55.38 5.86 -42.21
N HIS A 31 -55.06 5.46 -40.99
CA HIS A 31 -53.72 5.61 -40.41
C HIS A 31 -52.89 4.35 -40.64
N TRP A 32 -51.58 4.54 -40.85
CA TRP A 32 -50.67 3.44 -41.14
C TRP A 32 -49.90 3.08 -39.87
N ILE A 33 -49.86 1.79 -39.56
CA ILE A 33 -49.22 1.25 -38.35
C ILE A 33 -48.10 0.29 -38.76
N LEU A 34 -46.96 0.44 -38.10
CA LEU A 34 -45.83 -0.48 -38.22
C LEU A 34 -46.01 -1.67 -37.28
N ASN A 35 -45.57 -2.85 -37.72
CA ASN A 35 -45.62 -4.06 -36.90
C ASN A 35 -44.44 -4.09 -35.91
N ASP A 36 -44.75 -3.96 -34.62
CA ASP A 36 -43.77 -3.95 -33.54
C ASP A 36 -42.88 -5.21 -33.50
N GLU A 37 -43.42 -6.39 -33.79
CA GLU A 37 -42.65 -7.64 -33.78
C GLU A 37 -41.55 -7.62 -34.85
N ILE A 38 -41.86 -7.07 -36.02
CA ILE A 38 -40.89 -6.94 -37.11
C ILE A 38 -39.90 -5.81 -36.81
N SER A 39 -40.35 -4.69 -36.25
CA SER A 39 -39.46 -3.62 -35.81
C SER A 39 -38.44 -4.12 -34.78
N GLN A 40 -38.87 -4.92 -33.79
CA GLN A 40 -37.98 -5.52 -32.80
C GLN A 40 -36.99 -6.51 -33.42
N LEU A 41 -37.39 -7.25 -34.46
CA LEU A 41 -36.50 -8.16 -35.19
C LEU A 41 -35.32 -7.40 -35.82
N PHE A 42 -35.57 -6.24 -36.42
CA PHE A 42 -34.54 -5.38 -37.00
C PHE A 42 -33.67 -4.66 -35.95
N MET A 43 -34.22 -4.39 -34.76
CA MET A 43 -33.52 -3.74 -33.65
C MET A 43 -32.71 -4.70 -32.77
N ASN A 44 -32.66 -5.99 -33.11
CA ASN A 44 -31.85 -6.97 -32.39
C ASN A 44 -30.35 -6.67 -32.54
N GLU A 45 -29.57 -6.77 -31.45
CA GLU A 45 -28.12 -6.48 -31.38
C GLU A 45 -27.33 -7.17 -32.50
N GLY A 46 -27.72 -8.39 -32.92
CA GLY A 46 -27.02 -9.13 -33.97
C GLY A 46 -27.26 -8.61 -35.40
N GLN A 47 -28.30 -7.81 -35.63
CA GLN A 47 -28.76 -7.38 -36.96
C GLN A 47 -28.80 -5.86 -37.15
N ILE A 48 -28.88 -5.09 -36.07
CA ILE A 48 -29.14 -3.64 -36.10
C ILE A 48 -28.18 -2.84 -37.00
N HIS A 49 -26.91 -3.25 -37.10
CA HIS A 49 -25.90 -2.61 -37.94
C HIS A 49 -25.61 -3.33 -39.27
N ARG A 50 -26.37 -4.38 -39.63
CA ARG A 50 -26.22 -5.07 -40.91
C ARG A 50 -26.80 -4.24 -42.04
N LYS A 51 -26.13 -4.22 -43.22
CA LYS A 51 -26.71 -3.58 -44.39
C LYS A 51 -27.97 -4.34 -44.79
N VAL A 52 -28.97 -3.59 -45.21
CA VAL A 52 -30.25 -4.16 -45.64
C VAL A 52 -30.54 -3.81 -47.09
N SER A 53 -30.85 -4.83 -47.88
CA SER A 53 -31.40 -4.70 -49.22
C SER A 53 -32.88 -5.06 -49.18
N LEU A 54 -33.73 -4.13 -49.62
CA LEU A 54 -35.17 -4.32 -49.63
C LEU A 54 -35.62 -4.54 -51.08
N VAL A 55 -36.08 -5.76 -51.38
CA VAL A 55 -36.69 -6.08 -52.68
C VAL A 55 -38.19 -5.96 -52.53
N VAL A 56 -38.82 -5.03 -53.24
CA VAL A 56 -40.25 -4.74 -53.09
C VAL A 56 -41.00 -5.20 -54.33
N VAL A 57 -41.92 -6.15 -54.18
CA VAL A 57 -42.81 -6.64 -55.22
C VAL A 57 -44.14 -5.89 -55.15
N PHE A 58 -44.53 -5.27 -56.26
CA PHE A 58 -45.80 -4.57 -56.40
C PHE A 58 -46.84 -5.54 -56.98
N GLU A 59 -47.72 -6.04 -56.11
CA GLU A 59 -48.87 -6.86 -56.46
C GLU A 59 -50.07 -5.92 -56.68
N LEU A 60 -50.15 -5.33 -57.87
CA LEU A 60 -51.17 -4.35 -58.22
C LEU A 60 -52.42 -5.03 -58.79
N PRO A 61 -53.63 -4.66 -58.35
CA PRO A 61 -54.86 -5.22 -58.92
C PRO A 61 -54.98 -4.91 -60.42
N GLY A 62 -55.50 -5.86 -61.20
CA GLY A 62 -55.91 -5.63 -62.59
C GLY A 62 -57.11 -4.66 -62.65
N ALA A 63 -57.27 -3.93 -63.75
CA ALA A 63 -58.41 -3.01 -63.88
C ALA A 63 -59.75 -3.76 -63.74
N GLY A 64 -60.63 -3.24 -62.88
CA GLY A 64 -61.95 -3.81 -62.65
C GLY A 64 -62.01 -4.95 -61.63
N VAL A 65 -60.88 -5.37 -61.04
CA VAL A 65 -60.87 -6.36 -59.96
C VAL A 65 -61.13 -5.65 -58.63
N ALA A 66 -62.28 -5.94 -58.01
CA ALA A 66 -62.61 -5.42 -56.69
C ALA A 66 -61.64 -5.98 -55.63
N LEU A 67 -61.00 -5.08 -54.89
CA LEU A 67 -60.15 -5.43 -53.76
C LEU A 67 -60.99 -6.08 -52.65
N PRO A 68 -60.49 -7.14 -51.98
CA PRO A 68 -61.18 -7.73 -50.85
C PRO A 68 -61.35 -6.70 -49.73
N SER A 69 -62.58 -6.50 -49.25
CA SER A 69 -62.91 -5.43 -48.28
C SER A 69 -62.43 -5.70 -46.85
N VAL A 70 -61.98 -6.93 -46.55
CA VAL A 70 -61.66 -7.41 -45.19
C VAL A 70 -60.15 -7.57 -44.96
N THR A 71 -59.33 -7.48 -46.01
CA THR A 71 -57.87 -7.67 -45.91
C THR A 71 -57.16 -6.37 -45.59
N LYS A 72 -56.24 -6.40 -44.61
CA LYS A 72 -55.33 -5.27 -44.31
C LYS A 72 -54.55 -4.90 -45.56
N LYS A 73 -54.54 -3.60 -45.88
CA LYS A 73 -53.84 -3.04 -47.05
C LYS A 73 -52.48 -2.54 -46.61
N GLY A 74 -51.46 -2.71 -47.46
CA GLY A 74 -50.14 -2.13 -47.21
C GLY A 74 -48.99 -3.04 -47.60
N LEU A 75 -47.89 -2.88 -46.87
CA LEU A 75 -46.61 -3.52 -47.10
C LEU A 75 -46.44 -4.71 -46.15
N PHE A 76 -46.16 -5.87 -46.73
CA PHE A 76 -45.90 -7.11 -46.02
C PHE A 76 -44.45 -7.53 -46.25
N ILE A 77 -43.87 -8.26 -45.31
CA ILE A 77 -42.48 -8.71 -45.36
C ILE A 77 -42.42 -10.22 -45.17
N VAL A 78 -41.49 -10.88 -45.86
CA VAL A 78 -41.07 -12.24 -45.52
C VAL A 78 -40.17 -12.16 -44.29
N LYS A 79 -40.59 -12.79 -43.19
CA LYS A 79 -39.94 -12.63 -41.87
C LYS A 79 -38.45 -12.98 -41.87
N ASN A 80 -38.07 -13.97 -42.68
CA ASN A 80 -36.67 -14.37 -42.83
C ASN A 80 -36.06 -13.72 -44.07
N PRO A 81 -34.77 -13.34 -44.04
CA PRO A 81 -34.08 -12.83 -45.22
C PRO A 81 -34.08 -13.89 -46.32
N ILE A 82 -34.41 -13.49 -47.54
CA ILE A 82 -34.40 -14.36 -48.72
C ILE A 82 -32.97 -14.67 -49.19
N LYS A 83 -32.00 -13.86 -48.75
CA LYS A 83 -30.57 -14.04 -49.01
C LYS A 83 -29.74 -13.39 -47.91
N VAL A 84 -28.65 -14.06 -47.53
CA VAL A 84 -27.61 -13.55 -46.64
C VAL A 84 -26.29 -13.64 -47.39
N ASP A 85 -25.62 -12.50 -47.59
CA ASP A 85 -24.31 -12.45 -48.27
C ASP A 85 -23.17 -12.90 -47.33
N ASP A 86 -21.98 -13.17 -47.86
CA ASP A 86 -20.81 -13.67 -47.10
C ASP A 86 -20.41 -12.76 -45.93
N ASP A 87 -20.62 -11.45 -46.07
CA ASP A 87 -20.36 -10.44 -45.04
C ASP A 87 -21.44 -10.40 -43.94
N GLY A 88 -22.51 -11.18 -44.08
CA GLY A 88 -23.67 -11.22 -43.17
C GLY A 88 -24.71 -10.13 -43.44
N ASP A 89 -24.62 -9.44 -44.58
CA ASP A 89 -25.61 -8.46 -45.02
C ASP A 89 -26.90 -9.14 -45.52
N LEU A 90 -28.03 -8.45 -45.33
CA LEU A 90 -29.36 -9.08 -45.38
C LEU A 90 -30.20 -8.58 -46.54
N THR A 91 -30.86 -9.48 -47.26
CA THR A 91 -31.85 -9.14 -48.29
C THR A 91 -33.23 -9.62 -47.87
N TYR A 92 -34.19 -8.71 -47.80
CA TYR A 92 -35.58 -9.02 -47.45
C TYR A 92 -36.53 -8.82 -48.64
N LEU A 93 -37.53 -9.69 -48.73
CA LEU A 93 -38.63 -9.56 -49.69
C LEU A 93 -39.82 -8.88 -49.05
N LEU A 94 -40.26 -7.78 -49.66
CA LEU A 94 -41.45 -7.04 -49.28
C LEU A 94 -42.47 -7.13 -50.41
N VAL A 95 -43.74 -7.19 -50.06
CA VAL A 95 -44.85 -7.27 -51.01
C VAL A 95 -45.86 -6.18 -50.68
N LEU A 96 -46.04 -5.25 -51.61
CA LEU A 96 -47.10 -4.26 -51.55
C LEU A 96 -48.36 -4.88 -52.15
N ARG A 97 -49.41 -5.05 -51.34
CA ARG A 97 -50.63 -5.73 -51.77
C ARG A 97 -51.89 -5.10 -51.21
N HIS A 98 -53.00 -5.39 -51.89
CA HIS A 98 -54.34 -4.89 -51.58
C HIS A 98 -54.48 -3.36 -51.62
N VAL A 99 -53.58 -2.66 -52.31
CA VAL A 99 -53.57 -1.20 -52.45
C VAL A 99 -53.90 -0.81 -53.89
N ASP A 100 -54.76 0.20 -54.05
CA ASP A 100 -54.98 0.89 -55.32
C ASP A 100 -54.12 2.16 -55.37
N LEU A 101 -53.05 2.12 -56.16
CA LEU A 101 -52.10 3.23 -56.28
C LEU A 101 -52.66 4.43 -57.07
N THR A 102 -53.82 4.29 -57.71
CA THR A 102 -54.51 5.43 -58.33
C THR A 102 -55.24 6.29 -57.30
N VAL A 103 -55.62 5.69 -56.16
CA VAL A 103 -56.32 6.36 -55.05
C VAL A 103 -55.33 6.76 -53.95
N THR A 104 -54.43 5.86 -53.57
CA THR A 104 -53.45 6.07 -52.50
C THR A 104 -52.02 5.89 -53.03
N PRO A 105 -51.50 6.83 -53.85
CA PRO A 105 -50.16 6.73 -54.44
C PRO A 105 -49.03 6.74 -53.41
N GLN A 106 -49.28 7.21 -52.18
CA GLN A 106 -48.32 7.32 -51.08
C GLN A 106 -47.68 5.97 -50.75
N TRP A 107 -48.44 4.87 -50.83
CA TRP A 107 -47.93 3.52 -50.61
C TRP A 107 -46.86 3.14 -51.63
N GLY A 108 -47.07 3.55 -52.88
CA GLY A 108 -46.10 3.34 -53.96
C GLY A 108 -44.86 4.20 -53.76
N THR A 109 -45.01 5.46 -53.33
CA THR A 109 -43.89 6.33 -52.96
C THR A 109 -43.06 5.72 -51.84
N LEU A 110 -43.67 5.28 -50.74
CA LEU A 110 -42.95 4.62 -49.63
C LEU A 110 -42.19 3.38 -50.12
N ALA A 111 -42.86 2.52 -50.87
CA ALA A 111 -42.27 1.29 -51.42
C ALA A 111 -41.03 1.58 -52.28
N LEU A 112 -41.09 2.59 -53.16
CA LEU A 112 -39.97 2.96 -54.02
C LEU A 112 -38.82 3.66 -53.27
N LEU A 113 -39.14 4.48 -52.26
CA LEU A 113 -38.13 5.13 -51.42
C LEU A 113 -37.34 4.11 -50.62
N LEU A 114 -37.97 3.04 -50.13
CA LEU A 114 -37.30 1.99 -49.37
C LEU A 114 -36.60 0.96 -50.26
N ALA A 115 -37.16 0.66 -51.44
CA ALA A 115 -36.64 -0.38 -52.31
C ALA A 115 -35.19 -0.10 -52.73
N SER A 116 -34.38 -1.16 -52.68
CA SER A 116 -33.16 -1.29 -53.48
C SER A 116 -33.47 -1.86 -54.86
N HIS A 117 -34.48 -2.72 -54.93
CA HIS A 117 -34.98 -3.35 -56.16
C HIS A 117 -36.50 -3.40 -56.12
N ALA A 118 -37.15 -2.71 -57.06
CA ALA A 118 -38.59 -2.71 -57.25
C ALA A 118 -38.96 -3.69 -58.37
N ILE A 119 -39.87 -4.63 -58.08
CA ILE A 119 -40.40 -5.61 -59.04
C ILE A 119 -41.88 -5.32 -59.24
N ILE A 120 -42.26 -4.85 -60.42
CA ILE A 120 -43.65 -4.52 -60.74
C ILE A 120 -44.25 -5.67 -61.53
N VAL A 121 -45.26 -6.36 -60.96
CA VAL A 121 -45.91 -7.48 -61.62
C VAL A 121 -47.27 -7.10 -62.18
N ARG A 122 -47.49 -7.38 -63.46
CA ARG A 122 -48.73 -7.06 -64.17
C ARG A 122 -49.14 -8.18 -65.11
N GLU A 123 -50.44 -8.47 -65.11
CA GLU A 123 -51.06 -9.39 -66.06
C GLU A 123 -51.17 -8.73 -67.44
N GLY A 124 -50.84 -9.51 -68.48
CA GLY A 124 -50.88 -9.05 -69.86
C GLY A 124 -49.76 -8.08 -70.24
N HIS A 125 -49.94 -7.39 -71.36
CA HIS A 125 -48.94 -6.51 -71.96
C HIS A 125 -48.60 -5.31 -71.08
N VAL A 126 -47.38 -4.77 -71.24
CA VAL A 126 -46.89 -3.57 -70.53
C VAL A 126 -47.85 -2.37 -70.67
N HIS A 127 -48.52 -2.25 -71.81
CA HIS A 127 -49.43 -1.16 -72.15
C HIS A 127 -50.92 -1.54 -72.13
N SER A 128 -51.27 -2.73 -71.62
CA SER A 128 -52.65 -3.26 -71.65
C SER A 128 -53.67 -2.29 -71.04
N GLU A 129 -53.24 -1.43 -70.11
CA GLU A 129 -54.06 -0.41 -69.42
C GLU A 129 -53.46 1.01 -69.46
N GLY A 130 -52.55 1.30 -70.41
CA GLY A 130 -51.96 2.63 -70.59
C GLY A 130 -51.27 3.18 -69.34
N PHE A 131 -50.31 2.46 -68.75
CA PHE A 131 -49.49 2.85 -67.58
C PHE A 131 -50.23 3.51 -66.38
N ARG A 132 -51.57 3.47 -66.32
CA ARG A 132 -52.39 4.27 -65.40
C ARG A 132 -52.11 3.94 -63.94
N ASN A 133 -51.92 2.66 -63.64
CA ASN A 133 -51.59 2.18 -62.29
C ASN A 133 -50.14 2.45 -61.89
N LEU A 134 -49.33 2.99 -62.82
CA LEU A 134 -47.98 3.48 -62.56
C LEU A 134 -47.93 5.01 -62.47
N ASN A 135 -49.03 5.73 -62.64
CA ASN A 135 -49.04 7.19 -62.54
C ASN A 135 -48.56 7.70 -61.16
N PHE A 136 -48.66 6.88 -60.11
CA PHE A 136 -48.11 7.21 -58.79
C PHE A 136 -46.60 7.54 -58.83
N VAL A 137 -45.84 7.05 -59.82
CA VAL A 137 -44.40 7.39 -59.92
C VAL A 137 -44.17 8.88 -60.13
N THR A 138 -45.15 9.61 -60.68
CA THR A 138 -45.07 11.09 -60.78
C THR A 138 -45.08 11.77 -59.42
N LYS A 139 -45.63 11.11 -58.38
CA LYS A 139 -45.61 11.56 -56.99
C LYS A 139 -44.26 11.45 -56.31
N LEU A 140 -43.27 10.82 -56.95
CA LEU A 140 -41.87 10.90 -56.50
C LEU A 140 -41.34 12.33 -56.56
N MET A 141 -41.86 13.16 -57.48
CA MET A 141 -41.45 14.56 -57.61
C MET A 141 -41.86 15.42 -56.41
N ASP A 142 -42.86 14.98 -55.64
CA ASP A 142 -43.29 15.64 -54.42
C ASP A 142 -42.30 15.33 -53.26
N VAL A 143 -41.33 14.41 -53.43
CA VAL A 143 -40.32 14.09 -52.42
C VAL A 143 -39.14 15.06 -52.52
N SER A 144 -38.81 15.73 -51.42
CA SER A 144 -37.63 16.58 -51.29
C SER A 144 -36.42 15.78 -50.82
N MET A 145 -35.41 15.73 -51.67
CA MET A 145 -34.06 15.22 -51.44
C MET A 145 -33.04 16.34 -51.22
N VAL A 146 -33.49 17.60 -51.22
CA VAL A 146 -32.67 18.78 -50.92
C VAL A 146 -32.98 19.25 -49.51
N SER A 147 -31.98 19.79 -48.81
CA SER A 147 -32.16 20.30 -47.45
C SER A 147 -32.94 21.62 -47.46
N GLY A 148 -33.79 21.83 -46.45
CA GLY A 148 -34.61 23.05 -46.30
C GLY A 148 -33.81 24.36 -46.29
N ASP A 149 -32.56 24.32 -45.83
CA ASP A 149 -31.68 25.51 -45.70
C ASP A 149 -31.11 26.01 -47.04
N ALA A 150 -31.14 25.17 -48.10
CA ALA A 150 -30.63 25.51 -49.43
C ALA A 150 -31.64 26.28 -50.31
N SER A 151 -32.73 26.78 -49.73
CA SER A 151 -33.91 27.31 -50.43
C SER A 151 -33.75 28.72 -51.05
N SER A 152 -32.54 29.26 -51.17
CA SER A 152 -32.33 30.62 -51.69
C SER A 152 -32.50 30.77 -53.21
N ILE A 153 -32.54 29.67 -53.99
CA ILE A 153 -32.81 29.68 -55.45
C ILE A 153 -33.75 28.51 -55.83
N VAL A 154 -35.02 28.82 -56.10
CA VAL A 154 -36.11 27.83 -56.28
C VAL A 154 -35.94 26.95 -57.53
N SER A 155 -35.39 27.47 -58.63
CA SER A 155 -35.24 26.72 -59.89
C SER A 155 -34.06 25.74 -59.89
N GLU A 156 -32.91 26.14 -59.32
CA GLU A 156 -31.74 25.26 -59.18
C GLU A 156 -32.00 24.13 -58.17
N SER A 157 -32.80 24.40 -57.15
CA SER A 157 -33.21 23.39 -56.16
C SER A 157 -34.07 22.27 -56.76
N ALA A 158 -34.95 22.56 -57.71
CA ALA A 158 -35.81 21.54 -58.35
C ALA A 158 -35.03 20.59 -59.27
N GLU A 159 -34.08 21.12 -60.06
CA GLU A 159 -33.20 20.30 -60.89
C GLU A 159 -32.26 19.44 -60.05
N LEU A 160 -31.68 20.01 -58.99
CA LEU A 160 -30.87 19.27 -58.03
C LEU A 160 -31.68 18.16 -57.36
N ASN A 161 -32.92 18.44 -56.96
CA ASN A 161 -33.83 17.45 -56.38
C ASN A 161 -34.07 16.28 -57.34
N ALA A 162 -34.36 16.56 -58.61
CA ALA A 162 -34.55 15.53 -59.63
C ALA A 162 -33.30 14.68 -59.85
N GLN A 163 -32.11 15.28 -59.85
CA GLN A 163 -30.84 14.55 -59.94
C GLN A 163 -30.60 13.64 -58.74
N LEU A 164 -30.87 14.12 -57.52
CA LEU A 164 -30.73 13.34 -56.30
C LEU A 164 -31.76 12.20 -56.23
N LEU A 165 -33.02 12.46 -56.58
CA LEU A 165 -34.04 11.42 -56.70
C LEU A 165 -33.61 10.33 -57.68
N LYS A 166 -33.14 10.71 -58.88
CA LYS A 166 -32.61 9.77 -59.87
C LYS A 166 -31.45 8.92 -59.33
N ARG A 167 -30.54 9.50 -58.53
CA ARG A 167 -29.42 8.78 -57.91
C ARG A 167 -29.89 7.70 -56.92
N HIS A 168 -31.01 7.92 -56.24
CA HIS A 168 -31.54 7.04 -55.20
C HIS A 168 -32.70 6.14 -55.67
N MET A 169 -33.01 6.10 -56.96
CA MET A 169 -34.04 5.19 -57.47
C MET A 169 -33.56 3.72 -57.46
N PRO A 170 -34.46 2.76 -57.10
CA PRO A 170 -34.12 1.35 -57.12
C PRO A 170 -33.87 0.83 -58.54
N LYS A 171 -33.25 -0.34 -58.63
CA LYS A 171 -33.37 -1.17 -59.82
C LYS A 171 -34.84 -1.47 -60.07
N LEU A 172 -35.32 -1.33 -61.31
CA LEU A 172 -36.70 -1.63 -61.68
C LEU A 172 -36.75 -2.90 -62.54
N THR A 173 -37.54 -3.89 -62.14
CA THR A 173 -37.86 -5.05 -62.98
C THR A 173 -39.35 -5.09 -63.25
N TYR A 174 -39.72 -5.00 -64.52
CA TYR A 174 -41.11 -5.12 -64.94
C TYR A 174 -41.42 -6.57 -65.31
N VAL A 175 -42.45 -7.14 -64.72
CA VAL A 175 -42.82 -8.54 -64.91
C VAL A 175 -44.17 -8.61 -65.61
N VAL A 176 -44.16 -9.14 -66.83
CA VAL A 176 -45.39 -9.43 -67.59
C VAL A 176 -45.82 -10.87 -67.32
N VAL A 177 -47.09 -11.04 -66.94
CA VAL A 177 -47.70 -12.36 -66.68
C VAL A 177 -48.53 -12.75 -67.89
N ASP A 178 -48.35 -14.00 -68.34
CA ASP A 178 -49.10 -14.62 -69.44
C ASP A 178 -48.93 -13.89 -70.80
N VAL A 179 -47.74 -13.33 -71.02
CA VAL A 179 -47.31 -12.76 -72.31
C VAL A 179 -46.20 -13.63 -72.91
N ASP A 180 -46.40 -14.12 -74.12
CA ASP A 180 -45.37 -14.89 -74.83
C ASP A 180 -44.51 -13.98 -75.72
N LYS A 181 -43.31 -14.45 -76.07
CA LYS A 181 -42.34 -13.70 -76.92
C LYS A 181 -42.93 -13.29 -78.29
N LYS A 182 -43.89 -14.06 -78.81
CA LYS A 182 -44.59 -13.75 -80.06
C LYS A 182 -45.41 -12.47 -79.93
N ASP A 183 -46.06 -12.27 -78.78
CA ASP A 183 -46.90 -11.12 -78.50
C ASP A 183 -46.05 -9.84 -78.30
N CYS A 184 -44.77 -10.02 -77.96
CA CYS A 184 -43.76 -8.95 -77.91
C CYS A 184 -43.13 -8.62 -79.29
N GLY A 185 -43.68 -9.14 -80.38
CA GLY A 185 -43.14 -8.96 -81.74
C GLY A 185 -41.78 -9.63 -81.95
N GLY A 186 -41.49 -10.72 -81.23
CA GLY A 186 -40.23 -11.46 -81.32
C GLY A 186 -39.06 -10.87 -80.51
N ASN A 187 -39.23 -9.70 -79.89
CA ASN A 187 -38.21 -9.07 -79.05
C ASN A 187 -38.00 -9.84 -77.75
N ALA A 188 -36.78 -9.80 -77.20
CA ALA A 188 -36.57 -10.19 -75.81
C ALA A 188 -37.33 -9.24 -74.88
N PHE A 189 -37.82 -9.71 -73.73
CA PHE A 189 -38.63 -8.91 -72.80
C PHE A 189 -37.98 -7.56 -72.42
N PRO A 190 -36.67 -7.45 -72.14
CA PRO A 190 -36.04 -6.15 -71.85
C PRO A 190 -36.12 -5.18 -73.03
N ALA A 191 -35.84 -5.64 -74.25
CA ALA A 191 -35.95 -4.83 -75.46
C ALA A 191 -37.39 -4.44 -75.78
N TYR A 192 -38.35 -5.32 -75.48
CA TYR A 192 -39.78 -5.01 -75.58
C TYR A 192 -40.17 -3.88 -74.63
N PHE A 193 -39.75 -3.94 -73.36
CA PHE A 193 -40.06 -2.91 -72.38
C PHE A 193 -39.49 -1.53 -72.75
N GLU A 194 -38.22 -1.47 -73.17
CA GLU A 194 -37.61 -0.21 -73.62
C GLU A 194 -38.30 0.36 -74.87
N LYS A 195 -38.69 -0.49 -75.83
CA LYS A 195 -39.49 -0.07 -76.99
C LYS A 195 -40.82 0.53 -76.57
N MET A 196 -41.51 -0.08 -75.60
CA MET A 196 -42.79 0.43 -75.10
C MET A 196 -42.63 1.78 -74.39
N LEU A 197 -41.59 1.97 -73.59
CA LEU A 197 -41.28 3.26 -72.97
C LEU A 197 -40.99 4.35 -74.03
N ALA A 198 -40.28 4.00 -75.11
CA ALA A 198 -39.95 4.93 -76.19
C ALA A 198 -41.16 5.33 -77.06
N THR A 199 -42.26 4.57 -77.03
CA THR A 199 -43.44 4.84 -77.89
C THR A 199 -44.29 6.02 -77.38
N HIS A 200 -44.09 6.46 -76.12
CA HIS A 200 -44.71 7.63 -75.49
C HIS A 200 -46.21 7.84 -75.83
N PRO A 201 -47.12 7.00 -75.31
CA PRO A 201 -48.57 7.23 -75.49
C PRO A 201 -48.96 8.63 -74.99
N GLN A 202 -49.75 9.38 -75.77
CA GLN A 202 -50.08 10.80 -75.46
C GLN A 202 -50.67 11.00 -74.06
N ASN A 203 -51.41 10.02 -73.52
CA ASN A 203 -52.05 10.11 -72.21
C ASN A 203 -51.13 9.72 -71.04
N ASP A 204 -49.96 9.11 -71.31
CA ASP A 204 -49.07 8.52 -70.31
C ASP A 204 -47.65 9.09 -70.36
N PHE A 205 -47.49 10.23 -71.05
CA PHE A 205 -46.19 10.83 -71.30
C PHE A 205 -45.42 11.11 -70.00
N ALA A 206 -46.08 11.64 -68.97
CA ALA A 206 -45.43 11.96 -67.69
C ALA A 206 -44.90 10.70 -66.99
N THR A 207 -45.74 9.65 -66.90
CA THR A 207 -45.39 8.37 -66.28
C THR A 207 -44.23 7.67 -67.01
N THR A 208 -44.32 7.58 -68.34
CA THR A 208 -43.28 6.95 -69.17
C THR A 208 -41.97 7.74 -69.12
N SER A 209 -42.05 9.08 -69.08
CA SER A 209 -40.87 9.95 -68.92
C SER A 209 -40.18 9.76 -67.57
N VAL A 210 -40.93 9.66 -66.46
CA VAL A 210 -40.34 9.40 -65.14
C VAL A 210 -39.69 8.01 -65.11
N LEU A 211 -40.38 6.98 -65.60
CA LEU A 211 -39.84 5.62 -65.69
C LEU A 211 -38.53 5.57 -66.50
N ALA A 212 -38.48 6.26 -67.65
CA ALA A 212 -37.31 6.28 -68.51
C ALA A 212 -36.15 7.12 -67.96
N ASN A 213 -36.42 8.23 -67.28
CA ASN A 213 -35.39 9.18 -66.86
C ASN A 213 -34.84 8.93 -65.45
N PHE A 214 -35.67 8.45 -64.52
CA PHE A 214 -35.30 8.32 -63.10
C PHE A 214 -34.75 6.93 -62.78
N PHE A 215 -35.32 5.87 -63.36
CA PHE A 215 -34.87 4.50 -63.10
C PHE A 215 -33.79 4.13 -64.10
N THR A 216 -32.51 4.33 -63.78
CA THR A 216 -31.40 4.08 -64.72
C THR A 216 -31.13 2.60 -64.99
N THR A 217 -31.48 1.73 -64.04
CA THR A 217 -31.34 0.28 -64.16
C THR A 217 -32.71 -0.35 -64.28
N ARG A 218 -33.05 -0.82 -65.49
CA ARG A 218 -34.35 -1.41 -65.81
C ARG A 218 -34.17 -2.77 -66.45
N ASP A 219 -35.09 -3.66 -66.15
CA ASP A 219 -35.16 -5.00 -66.72
C ASP A 219 -36.61 -5.41 -66.94
N CYS A 220 -36.85 -6.40 -67.80
CA CYS A 220 -38.18 -6.97 -67.98
C CYS A 220 -38.14 -8.49 -68.18
N ILE A 221 -39.02 -9.19 -67.47
CA ILE A 221 -39.13 -10.65 -67.51
C ILE A 221 -40.57 -11.10 -67.76
N GLY A 222 -40.72 -12.21 -68.46
CA GLY A 222 -42.00 -12.88 -68.68
C GLY A 222 -42.18 -14.10 -67.79
N ILE A 223 -43.33 -14.19 -67.11
CA ILE A 223 -43.74 -15.33 -66.28
C ILE A 223 -45.12 -15.83 -66.72
N LYS A 224 -45.44 -17.08 -66.41
CA LYS A 224 -46.81 -17.63 -66.59
C LYS A 224 -47.49 -17.73 -65.23
N SER A 225 -48.79 -17.48 -65.15
CA SER A 225 -49.58 -17.60 -63.92
C SER A 225 -49.50 -19.01 -63.31
N THR A 226 -49.29 -20.03 -64.14
CA THR A 226 -49.04 -21.42 -63.71
C THR A 226 -47.72 -21.63 -62.95
N MET A 227 -46.82 -20.65 -62.96
CA MET A 227 -45.53 -20.71 -62.23
C MET A 227 -45.63 -20.20 -60.79
N PHE A 228 -46.81 -19.75 -60.34
CA PHE A 228 -46.99 -19.25 -58.99
C PHE A 228 -47.16 -20.45 -58.05
N LYS A 229 -46.42 -20.47 -56.94
CA LYS A 229 -46.57 -21.56 -55.94
C LYS A 229 -47.89 -21.42 -55.19
N VAL A 230 -48.33 -20.18 -54.96
CA VAL A 230 -49.62 -19.85 -54.36
C VAL A 230 -50.50 -19.16 -55.42
N PRO A 231 -51.77 -19.53 -55.58
CA PRO A 231 -52.67 -18.88 -56.53
C PRO A 231 -52.74 -17.37 -56.31
N ASN A 232 -52.68 -16.59 -57.40
CA ASN A 232 -52.71 -15.12 -57.37
C ASN A 232 -51.59 -14.46 -56.54
N ALA A 233 -50.48 -15.17 -56.29
CA ALA A 233 -49.35 -14.66 -55.51
C ALA A 233 -48.07 -14.64 -56.37
N PRO A 234 -47.92 -13.64 -57.26
CA PRO A 234 -46.82 -13.61 -58.23
C PRO A 234 -45.43 -13.55 -57.58
N TYR A 235 -45.32 -13.01 -56.36
CA TYR A 235 -44.06 -12.96 -55.60
C TYR A 235 -43.49 -14.35 -55.29
N THR A 236 -44.31 -15.41 -55.36
CA THR A 236 -43.89 -16.80 -55.14
C THR A 236 -43.28 -17.47 -56.38
N ALA A 237 -43.35 -16.83 -57.54
CA ALA A 237 -42.80 -17.38 -58.78
C ALA A 237 -41.26 -17.47 -58.70
N ALA A 238 -40.70 -18.62 -59.11
CA ALA A 238 -39.25 -18.85 -59.05
C ALA A 238 -38.44 -17.80 -59.81
N LYS A 239 -38.96 -17.25 -60.92
CA LYS A 239 -38.30 -16.17 -61.66
C LYS A 239 -38.32 -14.82 -60.93
N VAL A 240 -39.34 -14.55 -60.11
CA VAL A 240 -39.42 -13.33 -59.30
C VAL A 240 -38.45 -13.43 -58.12
N VAL A 241 -38.42 -14.57 -57.44
CA VAL A 241 -37.44 -14.85 -56.38
C VAL A 241 -36.03 -14.83 -56.94
N GLY A 242 -35.78 -15.48 -58.09
CA GLY A 242 -34.49 -15.43 -58.79
C GLY A 242 -34.07 -14.00 -59.11
N ALA A 243 -34.96 -13.17 -59.66
CA ALA A 243 -34.66 -11.77 -59.90
C ALA A 243 -34.29 -11.00 -58.61
N ALA A 244 -34.84 -11.39 -57.46
CA ALA A 244 -34.56 -10.81 -56.15
C ALA A 244 -33.25 -11.32 -55.51
N THR A 245 -32.80 -12.53 -55.84
CA THR A 245 -31.64 -13.19 -55.20
C THR A 245 -30.41 -13.33 -56.10
N ASP A 246 -30.56 -13.24 -57.42
CA ASP A 246 -29.50 -13.50 -58.39
C ASP A 246 -28.45 -12.37 -58.40
N GLY A 247 -27.18 -12.75 -58.26
CA GLY A 247 -26.05 -11.82 -58.23
C GLY A 247 -25.78 -11.25 -56.83
N HIS A 248 -24.97 -10.18 -56.76
CA HIS A 248 -24.74 -9.46 -55.51
C HIS A 248 -25.94 -8.59 -55.16
N ALA A 249 -26.31 -8.52 -53.88
CA ALA A 249 -27.42 -7.68 -53.46
C ALA A 249 -27.09 -6.19 -53.68
N PHE A 250 -28.10 -5.43 -54.11
CA PHE A 250 -27.97 -3.98 -54.21
C PHE A 250 -28.30 -3.36 -52.86
N TYR A 251 -27.30 -2.84 -52.17
CA TYR A 251 -27.50 -2.09 -50.93
C TYR A 251 -27.68 -0.61 -51.26
N LYS A 252 -28.78 -0.02 -50.81
CA LYS A 252 -29.13 1.36 -51.11
C LYS A 252 -28.28 2.30 -50.26
N PRO A 253 -27.42 3.14 -50.87
CA PRO A 253 -26.79 4.23 -50.14
C PRO A 253 -27.73 5.43 -50.12
N PHE A 254 -27.86 6.07 -48.98
CA PHE A 254 -28.45 7.39 -48.85
C PHE A 254 -27.37 8.37 -48.43
N PHE A 255 -27.16 9.40 -49.26
CA PHE A 255 -26.28 10.54 -48.96
C PHE A 255 -24.91 10.15 -48.38
N GLY A 256 -24.35 9.02 -48.82
CA GLY A 256 -23.05 8.57 -48.35
C GLY A 256 -23.05 7.38 -47.41
N ARG A 257 -24.19 6.86 -46.95
CA ARG A 257 -24.22 5.66 -46.09
C ARG A 257 -25.20 4.59 -46.57
N TYR A 258 -24.82 3.34 -46.43
CA TYR A 258 -25.73 2.21 -46.69
C TYR A 258 -26.82 2.13 -45.62
N LEU A 259 -28.05 1.88 -46.06
CA LEU A 259 -29.17 1.63 -45.16
C LEU A 259 -28.89 0.38 -44.32
N CYS A 260 -29.05 0.49 -43.01
CA CYS A 260 -28.98 -0.62 -42.05
C CYS A 260 -30.32 -0.85 -41.36
N CYS A 261 -30.45 -1.97 -40.66
CA CYS A 261 -31.69 -2.37 -39.98
C CYS A 261 -32.15 -1.35 -38.93
N GLY A 262 -31.24 -0.80 -38.12
CA GLY A 262 -31.57 0.22 -37.12
C GLY A 262 -32.12 1.50 -37.73
N ILE A 263 -31.41 2.08 -38.70
CA ILE A 263 -31.87 3.29 -39.41
C ILE A 263 -33.20 3.04 -40.13
N LEU A 264 -33.40 1.86 -40.74
CA LEU A 264 -34.64 1.53 -41.45
C LEU A 264 -35.87 1.66 -40.54
N VAL A 265 -35.82 1.13 -39.32
CA VAL A 265 -36.94 1.18 -38.37
C VAL A 265 -37.23 2.62 -37.97
N HIS A 266 -36.21 3.38 -37.55
CA HIS A 266 -36.39 4.78 -37.16
C HIS A 266 -36.86 5.66 -38.33
N LEU A 267 -36.36 5.42 -39.53
CA LEU A 267 -36.79 6.12 -40.75
C LEU A 267 -38.26 5.84 -41.04
N LEU A 268 -38.70 4.58 -40.91
CA LEU A 268 -40.11 4.22 -41.08
C LEU A 268 -41.00 4.93 -40.06
N HIS A 269 -40.59 4.98 -38.79
CA HIS A 269 -41.34 5.72 -37.77
C HIS A 269 -41.42 7.22 -38.07
N ALA A 270 -40.42 7.81 -38.74
CA ALA A 270 -40.41 9.21 -39.15
C ALA A 270 -41.24 9.48 -40.43
N VAL A 271 -41.20 8.56 -41.40
CA VAL A 271 -41.79 8.74 -42.75
C VAL A 271 -43.25 8.28 -42.83
N VAL A 272 -43.66 7.28 -42.06
CA VAL A 272 -45.04 6.74 -42.10
C VAL A 272 -46.10 7.77 -41.65
N PRO A 273 -45.93 8.52 -40.55
CA PRO A 273 -46.92 9.51 -40.13
C PRO A 273 -47.25 10.59 -41.17
N PRO A 274 -46.28 11.29 -41.80
CA PRO A 274 -46.60 12.30 -42.82
C PRO A 274 -47.22 11.69 -44.09
N LEU A 275 -46.87 10.45 -44.44
CA LEU A 275 -47.49 9.77 -45.59
C LEU A 275 -48.93 9.33 -45.31
N SER A 276 -49.26 8.96 -44.06
CA SER A 276 -50.58 8.45 -43.69
C SER A 276 -51.69 9.52 -43.71
N THR A 277 -51.34 10.79 -43.48
CA THR A 277 -52.33 11.88 -43.31
C THR A 277 -52.78 12.53 -44.62
N ASN A 278 -52.28 12.09 -45.78
CA ASN A 278 -52.52 12.70 -47.11
C ASN A 278 -52.25 14.21 -47.20
N ALA A 279 -51.64 14.82 -46.19
CA ALA A 279 -51.53 16.27 -46.02
C ALA A 279 -50.20 16.86 -46.52
N TRP A 280 -49.30 16.05 -47.07
CA TRP A 280 -47.97 16.51 -47.48
C TRP A 280 -47.99 17.11 -48.89
N ALA A 281 -47.67 18.41 -48.98
CA ALA A 281 -47.40 19.08 -50.24
C ALA A 281 -46.02 18.70 -50.80
N ALA A 282 -45.05 18.45 -49.91
CA ALA A 282 -43.76 17.86 -50.21
C ALA A 282 -43.26 17.03 -49.01
N LEU A 283 -42.66 15.87 -49.25
CA LEU A 283 -42.12 15.00 -48.20
C LEU A 283 -40.63 15.37 -48.00
N PRO A 284 -40.22 15.93 -46.86
CA PRO A 284 -38.83 16.32 -46.60
C PRO A 284 -37.96 15.10 -46.26
N PHE A 285 -37.81 14.17 -47.21
CA PHE A 285 -37.18 12.87 -46.97
C PHE A 285 -35.71 12.97 -46.56
N ARG A 286 -34.95 13.91 -47.16
CA ARG A 286 -33.55 14.13 -46.75
C ARG A 286 -33.44 14.60 -45.31
N ASP A 287 -34.27 15.54 -44.88
CA ASP A 287 -34.21 16.09 -43.53
C ASP A 287 -34.62 15.02 -42.51
N LEU A 288 -35.72 14.29 -42.76
CA LEU A 288 -36.15 13.16 -41.91
C LEU A 288 -35.05 12.09 -41.77
N LEU A 289 -34.38 11.75 -42.87
CA LEU A 289 -33.30 10.77 -42.85
C LEU A 289 -32.06 11.31 -42.11
N THR A 290 -31.75 12.59 -42.28
CA THR A 290 -30.64 13.27 -41.60
C THR A 290 -30.87 13.26 -40.08
N ASP A 291 -32.04 13.69 -39.64
CA ASP A 291 -32.43 13.74 -38.24
C ASP A 291 -32.40 12.35 -37.59
N VAL A 292 -32.97 11.35 -38.25
CA VAL A 292 -32.94 9.96 -37.78
C VAL A 292 -31.52 9.43 -37.70
N SER A 293 -30.69 9.69 -38.72
CA SER A 293 -29.32 9.18 -38.76
C SER A 293 -28.44 9.82 -37.68
N ILE A 294 -28.59 11.14 -37.46
CA ILE A 294 -27.88 11.89 -36.43
C ILE A 294 -28.34 11.46 -35.04
N ALA A 295 -29.65 11.34 -34.81
CA ALA A 295 -30.19 10.88 -33.52
C ALA A 295 -29.70 9.47 -33.17
N TYR A 296 -29.74 8.55 -34.14
CA TYR A 296 -29.24 7.19 -33.96
C TYR A 296 -27.72 7.16 -33.71
N TRP A 297 -26.96 8.04 -34.35
CA TRP A 297 -25.52 8.16 -34.10
C TRP A 297 -25.23 8.66 -32.68
N HIS A 298 -25.97 9.65 -32.18
CA HIS A 298 -25.83 10.12 -30.81
C HIS A 298 -26.16 9.03 -29.79
N GLU A 299 -27.25 8.28 -29.99
CA GLU A 299 -27.61 7.14 -29.15
C GLU A 299 -26.49 6.08 -29.11
N LEU A 300 -25.85 5.82 -30.25
CA LEU A 300 -24.74 4.88 -30.33
C LEU A 300 -23.49 5.40 -29.59
N THR A 301 -23.18 6.69 -29.69
CA THR A 301 -22.07 7.30 -28.93
C THR A 301 -22.31 7.28 -27.44
N ASP A 302 -23.55 7.55 -26.99
CA ASP A 302 -23.94 7.48 -25.59
C ASP A 302 -23.88 6.04 -25.07
N SER A 303 -24.33 5.08 -25.86
CA SER A 303 -24.23 3.65 -25.56
C SER A 303 -22.77 3.17 -25.44
N ALA A 304 -21.86 3.68 -26.29
CA ALA A 304 -20.44 3.41 -26.19
C ALA A 304 -19.83 3.97 -24.89
N ILE A 305 -20.20 5.21 -24.51
CA ILE A 305 -19.77 5.83 -23.25
C ILE A 305 -20.32 5.06 -22.05
N GLY A 306 -21.59 4.66 -22.09
CA GLY A 306 -22.23 3.82 -21.07
C GLY A 306 -21.53 2.48 -20.92
N THR A 307 -21.24 1.80 -22.05
CA THR A 307 -20.50 0.54 -22.07
C THR A 307 -19.10 0.69 -21.45
N TYR A 308 -18.38 1.77 -21.75
CA TYR A 308 -17.10 2.04 -21.10
C TYR A 308 -17.26 2.20 -19.58
N ALA A 309 -18.23 3.00 -19.13
CA ALA A 309 -18.47 3.25 -17.72
C ALA A 309 -18.82 1.95 -16.98
N ASP A 310 -19.76 1.16 -17.52
CA ASP A 310 -20.14 -0.15 -17.01
C ASP A 310 -18.92 -1.05 -16.81
N TRP A 311 -18.09 -1.21 -17.85
CA TRP A 311 -16.89 -2.06 -17.78
C TRP A 311 -15.86 -1.56 -16.77
N MET A 312 -15.66 -0.25 -16.65
CA MET A 312 -14.77 0.33 -15.64
C MET A 312 -15.27 0.07 -14.22
N HIS A 313 -16.57 0.26 -13.94
CA HIS A 313 -17.18 0.00 -12.63
C HIS A 313 -17.29 -1.49 -12.27
N VAL A 314 -17.31 -2.37 -13.27
CA VAL A 314 -17.20 -3.83 -13.07
C VAL A 314 -15.80 -4.18 -12.59
N LYS A 315 -14.78 -3.71 -13.33
CA LYS A 315 -13.38 -4.13 -13.15
C LYS A 315 -12.70 -3.45 -11.98
N VAL A 316 -13.09 -2.21 -11.67
CA VAL A 316 -12.47 -1.39 -10.62
C VAL A 316 -13.47 -1.08 -9.52
N MET A 317 -13.15 -1.53 -8.32
CA MET A 317 -13.97 -1.34 -7.13
C MET A 317 -13.50 -0.15 -6.29
N PRO A 318 -14.43 0.58 -5.65
CA PRO A 318 -14.08 1.68 -4.76
C PRO A 318 -13.23 1.17 -3.58
N TYR A 319 -12.44 2.08 -3.00
CA TYR A 319 -11.65 1.77 -1.82
C TYR A 319 -12.55 1.52 -0.62
N GLU A 320 -12.31 0.40 0.06
CA GLU A 320 -12.87 0.10 1.38
C GLU A 320 -11.79 0.39 2.44
N PRO A 321 -12.06 1.24 3.44
CA PRO A 321 -11.08 1.55 4.48
C PRO A 321 -10.63 0.28 5.22
N VAL A 322 -9.37 -0.12 4.98
CA VAL A 322 -8.79 -1.29 5.66
C VAL A 322 -8.15 -0.86 6.97
N LYS A 323 -8.44 -1.60 8.04
CA LYS A 323 -7.76 -1.43 9.33
C LYS A 323 -6.32 -1.95 9.24
N VAL A 324 -5.35 -1.03 9.28
CA VAL A 324 -3.93 -1.39 9.28
C VAL A 324 -3.50 -1.83 10.68
N ASP A 325 -3.23 -3.12 10.85
CA ASP A 325 -2.71 -3.70 12.09
C ASP A 325 -1.53 -4.67 11.85
N SER A 326 -0.99 -5.25 12.93
CA SER A 326 0.14 -6.18 12.85
C SER A 326 -0.19 -7.44 12.06
N ALA A 327 -1.44 -7.90 12.09
CA ALA A 327 -1.84 -9.10 11.36
C ALA A 327 -1.85 -8.80 9.86
N MET A 328 -2.47 -7.70 9.45
CA MET A 328 -2.51 -7.24 8.06
C MET A 328 -1.10 -7.04 7.48
N VAL A 329 -0.20 -6.37 8.20
CA VAL A 329 1.17 -6.10 7.72
C VAL A 329 1.94 -7.40 7.55
N VAL A 330 1.82 -8.35 8.49
CA VAL A 330 2.48 -9.66 8.39
C VAL A 330 1.88 -10.47 7.25
N ASP A 331 0.55 -10.56 7.17
CA ASP A 331 -0.16 -11.34 6.15
C ASP A 331 0.14 -10.83 4.74
N LEU A 332 0.07 -9.51 4.49
CA LEU A 332 0.43 -8.92 3.19
C LEU A 332 1.89 -9.17 2.82
N THR A 333 2.79 -9.19 3.83
CA THR A 333 4.20 -9.46 3.58
C THR A 333 4.42 -10.93 3.24
N GLU A 334 3.79 -11.84 3.96
CA GLU A 334 3.85 -13.28 3.71
C GLU A 334 3.22 -13.66 2.36
N ILE A 335 2.13 -13.01 1.98
CA ILE A 335 1.50 -13.16 0.65
C ILE A 335 2.45 -12.67 -0.45
N LYS A 336 3.00 -11.45 -0.34
CA LYS A 336 3.93 -10.91 -1.35
C LYS A 336 5.25 -11.70 -1.44
N MET A 337 5.66 -12.37 -0.36
CA MET A 337 6.81 -13.28 -0.36
C MET A 337 6.47 -14.71 -0.82
N GLY A 338 5.21 -15.00 -1.17
CA GLY A 338 4.77 -16.33 -1.62
C GLY A 338 4.75 -17.40 -0.51
N ILE A 339 4.79 -16.99 0.77
CA ILE A 339 4.77 -17.87 1.94
C ILE A 339 3.32 -18.30 2.26
N LYS A 340 2.35 -17.39 2.05
CA LYS A 340 0.92 -17.69 2.06
C LYS A 340 0.36 -17.55 0.65
N GLN A 341 -0.47 -18.49 0.21
CA GLN A 341 -1.31 -18.31 -0.97
C GLN A 341 -2.49 -17.38 -0.61
N ASN A 342 -2.89 -16.50 -1.53
CA ASN A 342 -4.05 -15.63 -1.37
C ASN A 342 -5.29 -16.46 -1.02
N GLU A 343 -5.94 -16.20 0.12
CA GLU A 343 -7.28 -16.74 0.39
C GLU A 343 -8.36 -16.10 -0.50
N GLU A 344 -8.06 -14.97 -1.16
CA GLU A 344 -8.97 -14.29 -2.12
C GLU A 344 -8.87 -14.84 -3.56
N ASP A 345 -8.03 -15.85 -3.84
CA ASP A 345 -7.95 -16.54 -5.16
C ASP A 345 -8.83 -17.80 -5.27
N PHE A 346 -9.87 -17.94 -4.42
CA PHE A 346 -10.84 -19.04 -4.55
C PHE A 346 -12.21 -18.55 -5.01
N HIS A 347 -12.42 -18.59 -6.33
CA HIS A 347 -13.53 -19.31 -6.96
C HIS A 347 -13.15 -19.69 -8.39
N VAL A 348 -12.24 -20.65 -8.53
CA VAL A 348 -12.33 -21.57 -9.66
C VAL A 348 -13.57 -22.41 -9.38
N ILE A 349 -14.59 -22.25 -10.21
CA ILE A 349 -15.64 -23.26 -10.37
C ILE A 349 -14.91 -24.54 -10.77
N ASP A 350 -14.78 -25.45 -9.80
CA ASP A 350 -14.31 -26.81 -9.99
C ASP A 350 -15.33 -27.53 -10.88
N HIS A 351 -15.05 -27.52 -12.18
CA HIS A 351 -15.51 -28.55 -13.10
C HIS A 351 -14.32 -29.41 -13.49
N GLY A 352 -13.77 -30.13 -12.51
CA GLY A 352 -13.00 -31.33 -12.77
C GLY A 352 -11.58 -31.28 -12.23
N GLN A 353 -11.36 -32.13 -11.21
CA GLN A 353 -10.10 -32.72 -10.79
C GLN A 353 -9.12 -31.76 -10.06
N GLY A 354 -9.27 -31.71 -8.74
CA GLY A 354 -8.28 -31.12 -7.85
C GLY A 354 -6.95 -31.87 -7.83
N ASP A 355 -5.86 -31.11 -7.86
CA ASP A 355 -4.45 -31.55 -7.96
C ASP A 355 -3.90 -32.41 -6.82
N HIS A 356 -4.70 -32.82 -5.82
CA HIS A 356 -4.21 -33.55 -4.65
C HIS A 356 -5.06 -34.76 -4.22
N SER A 357 -5.59 -35.52 -5.19
CA SER A 357 -6.26 -36.80 -4.92
C SER A 357 -5.73 -37.89 -5.84
N VAL A 358 -4.83 -38.75 -5.33
CA VAL A 358 -4.43 -39.98 -6.03
C VAL A 358 -5.21 -41.14 -5.41
N PHE A 359 -5.94 -41.86 -6.25
CA PHE A 359 -6.57 -43.12 -5.91
C PHE A 359 -5.51 -44.22 -5.81
N ASP A 360 -5.60 -45.08 -4.81
CA ASP A 360 -4.78 -46.28 -4.78
C ASP A 360 -5.24 -47.32 -5.83
N GLU A 361 -4.45 -48.37 -5.99
CA GLU A 361 -4.69 -49.51 -6.89
C GLU A 361 -6.00 -50.29 -6.61
N TYR A 362 -6.73 -49.95 -5.53
CA TYR A 362 -8.05 -50.48 -5.19
C TYR A 362 -9.16 -49.43 -5.28
N GLY A 363 -8.89 -48.24 -5.82
CA GLY A 363 -9.88 -47.19 -6.04
C GLY A 363 -10.30 -46.44 -4.78
N ASN A 364 -9.50 -46.44 -3.71
CA ASN A 364 -9.75 -45.63 -2.52
C ASN A 364 -8.95 -44.32 -2.54
N LEU A 365 -9.61 -43.23 -2.14
CA LEU A 365 -9.05 -41.89 -2.11
C LEU A 365 -8.11 -41.73 -0.89
N LYS A 366 -6.79 -41.74 -1.10
CA LYS A 366 -5.82 -41.46 -0.02
C LYS A 366 -5.60 -39.95 0.12
N LYS A 367 -6.04 -39.37 1.25
CA LYS A 367 -5.58 -38.05 1.70
C LYS A 367 -4.17 -38.18 2.26
N THR A 368 -3.16 -37.70 1.54
CA THR A 368 -1.80 -37.53 2.06
C THR A 368 -1.82 -36.49 3.17
N LYS A 369 -1.73 -36.93 4.43
CA LYS A 369 -1.37 -36.04 5.54
C LYS A 369 0.10 -35.66 5.35
N VAL A 370 0.35 -34.41 4.97
CA VAL A 370 1.70 -33.84 4.98
C VAL A 370 2.23 -33.94 6.40
N ALA A 371 3.38 -34.62 6.52
CA ALA A 371 4.12 -34.73 7.76
C ALA A 371 4.47 -33.33 8.27
N LYS A 372 4.32 -33.15 9.58
CA LYS A 372 4.67 -31.94 10.31
C LYS A 372 6.20 -31.85 10.39
N ASP A 373 6.84 -31.48 9.29
CA ASP A 373 8.26 -31.19 9.28
C ASP A 373 8.53 -29.72 9.62
N THR A 374 9.53 -29.60 10.47
CA THR A 374 10.01 -28.47 11.24
C THR A 374 10.59 -27.34 10.39
N SER A 375 10.35 -26.10 10.86
CA SER A 375 11.05 -24.86 10.51
C SER A 375 11.10 -24.48 9.03
N SER A 376 10.00 -23.91 8.50
CA SER A 376 10.13 -22.97 7.39
C SER A 376 10.86 -21.74 7.92
N SER A 377 12.10 -21.54 7.48
CA SER A 377 12.88 -20.34 7.77
C SER A 377 12.20 -19.13 7.14
N THR A 378 11.27 -18.51 7.87
CA THR A 378 10.78 -17.17 7.56
C THR A 378 11.96 -16.21 7.64
N LEU A 379 12.14 -15.35 6.65
CA LEU A 379 13.11 -14.26 6.68
C LEU A 379 12.76 -13.34 7.86
N ASP A 380 13.31 -13.62 9.04
CA ASP A 380 13.09 -12.86 10.27
C ASP A 380 13.98 -11.61 10.26
N VAL A 381 13.57 -10.61 9.48
CA VAL A 381 14.24 -9.30 9.47
C VAL A 381 13.49 -8.36 10.40
N GLY A 382 14.17 -7.99 11.51
CA GLY A 382 13.93 -6.81 12.35
C GLY A 382 12.47 -6.46 12.72
N ILE A 383 11.74 -5.80 11.81
CA ILE A 383 10.37 -5.30 12.03
C ILE A 383 9.34 -6.45 11.97
N LEU A 384 9.47 -7.39 11.03
CA LEU A 384 8.55 -8.53 10.91
C LEU A 384 8.62 -9.45 12.12
N HIS A 385 9.84 -9.74 12.58
CA HIS A 385 10.06 -10.51 13.80
C HIS A 385 9.46 -9.82 15.04
N PHE A 386 9.66 -8.49 15.17
CA PHE A 386 9.05 -7.70 16.25
C PHE A 386 7.52 -7.72 16.22
N LEU A 387 6.92 -7.59 15.03
CA LEU A 387 5.46 -7.68 14.83
C LEU A 387 4.91 -9.08 15.17
N LYS A 388 5.64 -10.15 14.81
CA LYS A 388 5.26 -11.53 15.13
C LYS A 388 5.35 -11.83 16.63
N GLN A 389 6.37 -11.32 17.34
CA GLN A 389 6.58 -11.59 18.77
C GLN A 389 5.60 -10.87 19.70
N LYS A 390 5.11 -9.67 19.34
CA LYS A 390 4.25 -8.85 20.22
C LYS A 390 2.74 -8.92 19.92
N ARG A 391 2.27 -9.99 19.26
CA ARG A 391 0.87 -10.21 18.82
C ARG A 391 -0.24 -9.92 19.87
N GLY A 392 0.05 -9.91 21.17
CA GLY A 392 -0.92 -9.59 22.24
C GLY A 392 -0.79 -8.22 22.94
N GLY A 393 0.34 -7.50 22.83
CA GLY A 393 0.62 -6.29 23.62
C GLY A 393 0.57 -4.96 22.83
N LEU A 394 0.97 -5.00 21.56
CA LEU A 394 1.03 -3.83 20.65
C LEU A 394 -0.36 -3.22 20.37
N GLN A 395 -1.40 -4.06 20.35
CA GLN A 395 -2.74 -3.68 19.93
C GLN A 395 -3.44 -2.72 20.90
N ARG A 396 -2.99 -2.63 22.17
CA ARG A 396 -3.51 -1.70 23.19
C ARG A 396 -2.76 -0.36 23.25
N GLN A 397 -1.54 -0.25 22.73
CA GLN A 397 -0.75 0.99 22.82
C GLN A 397 -0.52 1.68 21.48
N ALA A 398 -0.46 0.94 20.37
CA ALA A 398 -0.57 1.52 19.03
C ALA A 398 -1.94 2.21 18.85
N SER A 399 -2.99 1.63 19.44
CA SER A 399 -4.30 2.28 19.55
C SER A 399 -4.26 3.52 20.44
N ILE A 400 -3.49 3.57 21.54
CA ILE A 400 -3.37 4.78 22.39
C ILE A 400 -2.58 5.91 21.69
N ALA A 401 -1.58 5.60 20.85
CA ALA A 401 -0.90 6.59 20.03
C ALA A 401 -1.80 7.11 18.88
N VAL A 402 -2.71 6.27 18.37
CA VAL A 402 -3.75 6.64 17.39
C VAL A 402 -4.92 7.41 18.04
N VAL A 403 -5.21 7.18 19.32
CA VAL A 403 -6.37 7.77 20.05
C VAL A 403 -6.16 9.22 20.53
N ARG A 404 -4.97 9.80 20.37
CA ARG A 404 -4.74 11.24 20.68
C ARG A 404 -4.99 12.21 19.52
N GLY A 405 -5.70 11.77 18.47
CA GLY A 405 -6.28 12.65 17.45
C GLY A 405 -7.80 12.48 17.38
N PRO A 406 -8.61 13.55 17.40
CA PRO A 406 -10.05 13.45 17.21
C PRO A 406 -10.34 13.31 15.70
N ALA A 407 -10.15 12.15 15.07
CA ALA A 407 -10.26 12.10 13.60
C ALA A 407 -10.41 10.75 12.87
N GLN A 408 -10.62 9.58 13.50
CA GLN A 408 -10.82 8.35 12.69
C GLN A 408 -12.11 8.42 11.85
N ASP A 409 -13.20 8.93 12.42
CA ASP A 409 -14.45 9.13 11.67
C ASP A 409 -14.39 10.32 10.69
N SER A 410 -13.48 11.28 10.91
CA SER A 410 -13.37 12.47 10.05
C SER A 410 -12.47 12.29 8.82
N GLU A 411 -11.38 11.50 8.91
CA GLU A 411 -10.53 11.18 7.75
C GLU A 411 -11.26 10.27 6.74
N ASP A 412 -12.05 9.30 7.22
CA ASP A 412 -12.83 8.42 6.34
C ASP A 412 -14.03 9.16 5.70
N SER A 413 -14.64 10.14 6.40
CA SER A 413 -15.70 11.01 5.83
C SER A 413 -15.20 11.95 4.71
N GLN A 414 -13.92 12.35 4.71
CA GLN A 414 -13.34 13.19 3.65
C GLN A 414 -13.02 12.41 2.37
N LEU A 415 -12.80 11.09 2.49
CA LEU A 415 -12.51 10.21 1.35
C LEU A 415 -13.78 9.84 0.59
N ASP A 416 -14.93 9.83 1.26
CA ASP A 416 -16.21 9.41 0.68
C ASP A 416 -16.64 10.26 -0.53
N VAL A 417 -16.24 11.54 -0.60
CA VAL A 417 -16.52 12.42 -1.74
C VAL A 417 -15.98 11.86 -3.07
N TYR A 418 -14.87 11.12 -3.03
CA TYR A 418 -14.25 10.52 -4.22
C TYR A 418 -14.90 9.19 -4.64
N PHE A 419 -15.61 8.51 -3.73
CA PHE A 419 -16.16 7.18 -3.97
C PHE A 419 -17.69 7.15 -4.03
N GLU A 420 -18.38 8.21 -3.61
CA GLU A 420 -19.84 8.29 -3.59
C GLU A 420 -20.46 7.96 -4.96
N LYS A 421 -20.01 8.64 -6.01
CA LYS A 421 -20.47 8.37 -7.39
C LYS A 421 -20.20 6.93 -7.83
N MET A 422 -19.05 6.38 -7.46
CA MET A 422 -18.69 5.00 -7.83
C MET A 422 -19.53 3.96 -7.10
N ARG A 423 -19.94 4.22 -5.85
CA ARG A 423 -20.79 3.32 -5.05
C ARG A 423 -22.25 3.39 -5.46
N LEU A 424 -22.70 4.55 -5.91
CA LEU A 424 -24.07 4.76 -6.42
C LEU A 424 -24.26 4.27 -7.86
N TYR A 425 -23.19 3.92 -8.57
CA TYR A 425 -23.27 3.46 -9.94
C TYR A 425 -23.84 2.03 -10.00
N GLU A 426 -25.02 1.88 -10.59
CA GLU A 426 -25.67 0.59 -10.79
C GLU A 426 -25.13 -0.09 -12.06
N VAL A 427 -24.27 -1.09 -11.87
CA VAL A 427 -23.74 -1.89 -12.97
C VAL A 427 -24.79 -2.93 -13.43
N PRO A 428 -25.13 -3.00 -14.72
CA PRO A 428 -26.01 -4.04 -15.24
C PRO A 428 -25.46 -5.45 -15.00
N VAL A 429 -26.34 -6.38 -14.56
CA VAL A 429 -25.99 -7.77 -14.19
C VAL A 429 -25.23 -8.51 -15.31
N LYS A 430 -25.52 -8.18 -16.57
CA LYS A 430 -24.86 -8.76 -17.76
C LYS A 430 -23.34 -8.60 -17.77
N TYR A 431 -22.80 -7.58 -17.09
CA TYR A 431 -21.36 -7.35 -17.04
C TYR A 431 -20.65 -7.95 -15.81
N ILE A 432 -21.40 -8.33 -14.77
CA ILE A 432 -20.83 -8.75 -13.48
C ILE A 432 -20.35 -10.22 -13.52
N GLN A 433 -20.95 -11.05 -14.38
CA GLN A 433 -20.66 -12.48 -14.43
C GLN A 433 -19.25 -12.75 -14.97
N ASN A 434 -18.47 -13.57 -14.25
CA ASN A 434 -17.14 -14.06 -14.62
C ASN A 434 -16.00 -13.02 -14.73
N GLN A 435 -16.12 -11.86 -14.06
CA GLN A 435 -15.09 -10.82 -14.08
C GLN A 435 -14.32 -10.74 -12.76
N GLN A 436 -12.99 -10.72 -12.84
CA GLN A 436 -12.13 -10.45 -11.69
C GLN A 436 -12.16 -8.94 -11.38
N ARG A 437 -12.64 -8.60 -10.18
CA ARG A 437 -12.80 -7.22 -9.73
C ARG A 437 -11.64 -6.85 -8.82
N GLU A 438 -10.98 -5.74 -9.09
CA GLU A 438 -9.84 -5.28 -8.31
C GLU A 438 -10.22 -4.04 -7.49
N LYS A 439 -9.93 -4.06 -6.19
CA LYS A 439 -10.19 -2.93 -5.29
C LYS A 439 -9.04 -1.93 -5.36
N MET A 440 -9.39 -0.64 -5.41
CA MET A 440 -8.40 0.43 -5.20
C MET A 440 -7.74 0.29 -3.81
N PRO A 441 -6.49 0.76 -3.60
CA PRO A 441 -5.62 1.39 -4.58
C PRO A 441 -4.89 0.40 -5.51
N LEU A 442 -4.90 0.71 -6.80
CA LEU A 442 -4.24 -0.03 -7.88
C LEU A 442 -2.95 0.67 -8.33
N ASP A 443 -2.02 -0.10 -8.88
CA ASP A 443 -0.87 0.48 -9.60
C ASP A 443 -1.34 1.24 -10.85
N SER A 444 -0.64 2.32 -11.21
CA SER A 444 -1.02 3.16 -12.35
C SER A 444 -1.07 2.36 -13.65
N ARG A 445 -0.12 1.43 -13.85
CA ARG A 445 -0.10 0.59 -15.07
C ARG A 445 -1.29 -0.36 -15.14
N THR A 446 -1.70 -0.91 -14.00
CA THR A 446 -2.87 -1.79 -13.92
C THR A 446 -4.14 -1.01 -14.26
N LEU A 447 -4.31 0.19 -13.69
CA LEU A 447 -5.46 1.04 -13.96
C LEU A 447 -5.50 1.50 -15.44
N GLU A 448 -4.35 1.87 -16.01
CA GLU A 448 -4.20 2.21 -17.43
C GLU A 448 -4.53 1.02 -18.35
N ALA A 449 -4.08 -0.20 -18.00
CA ALA A 449 -4.39 -1.40 -18.77
C ALA A 449 -5.90 -1.70 -18.78
N LYS A 450 -6.58 -1.58 -17.63
CA LYS A 450 -8.03 -1.75 -17.55
C LYS A 450 -8.75 -0.66 -18.37
N HIS A 451 -8.31 0.59 -18.29
CA HIS A 451 -8.83 1.67 -19.11
C HIS A 451 -8.70 1.36 -20.61
N ALA A 452 -7.51 0.97 -21.09
CA ALA A 452 -7.28 0.69 -22.49
C ALA A 452 -8.17 -0.44 -23.02
N GLU A 453 -8.36 -1.50 -22.21
CA GLU A 453 -9.26 -2.60 -22.54
C GLU A 453 -10.73 -2.15 -22.61
N CYS A 454 -11.19 -1.31 -21.68
CA CYS A 454 -12.55 -0.77 -21.69
C CYS A 454 -12.78 0.18 -22.87
N VAL A 455 -11.79 1.00 -23.24
CA VAL A 455 -11.83 1.86 -24.42
C VAL A 455 -11.95 1.01 -25.69
N ALA A 456 -11.16 -0.07 -25.80
CA ALA A 456 -11.24 -0.98 -26.94
C ALA A 456 -12.65 -1.60 -27.05
N LEU A 457 -13.24 -2.06 -25.95
CA LEU A 457 -14.60 -2.61 -25.95
C LEU A 457 -15.65 -1.56 -26.35
N ALA A 458 -15.59 -0.35 -25.78
CA ALA A 458 -16.53 0.71 -26.12
C ALA A 458 -16.43 1.15 -27.58
N THR A 459 -15.20 1.31 -28.09
CA THR A 459 -14.98 1.72 -29.50
C THR A 459 -15.39 0.65 -30.49
N THR A 460 -15.32 -0.64 -30.13
CA THR A 460 -15.82 -1.72 -31.01
C THR A 460 -17.31 -1.65 -31.30
N ALA A 461 -18.11 -1.00 -30.43
CA ALA A 461 -19.53 -0.77 -30.67
C ALA A 461 -19.80 0.23 -31.81
N LEU A 462 -18.85 1.14 -32.08
CA LEU A 462 -19.00 2.17 -33.12
C LEU A 462 -18.61 1.66 -34.52
N PHE A 463 -17.67 0.70 -34.60
CA PHE A 463 -17.14 0.23 -35.89
C PHE A 463 -18.18 -0.30 -36.88
N PRO A 464 -19.19 -1.09 -36.48
CA PRO A 464 -20.21 -1.57 -37.41
C PRO A 464 -20.96 -0.42 -38.08
N PHE A 465 -21.24 0.66 -37.36
CA PHE A 465 -21.89 1.84 -37.92
C PHE A 465 -20.97 2.65 -38.82
N MET A 466 -19.69 2.78 -38.46
CA MET A 466 -18.67 3.43 -39.30
C MET A 466 -18.49 2.70 -40.64
N ALA A 467 -18.55 1.37 -40.64
CA ALA A 467 -18.43 0.54 -41.85
C ALA A 467 -19.59 0.71 -42.85
N LEU A 468 -20.68 1.38 -42.46
CA LEU A 468 -21.78 1.73 -43.36
C LEU A 468 -21.45 2.92 -44.26
N SER A 469 -20.35 3.65 -43.99
CA SER A 469 -19.93 4.79 -44.82
C SER A 469 -19.48 4.35 -46.21
N SER A 470 -20.00 5.03 -47.22
CA SER A 470 -19.43 5.10 -48.56
C SER A 470 -18.48 6.29 -48.65
N HIS A 471 -17.86 6.49 -49.82
CA HIS A 471 -16.69 7.38 -49.95
C HIS A 471 -16.99 8.88 -49.74
N ASP A 472 -18.25 9.31 -49.82
CA ASP A 472 -18.68 10.72 -49.63
C ASP A 472 -19.86 10.81 -48.65
N ASP A 473 -19.61 11.07 -47.36
CA ASP A 473 -20.67 11.25 -46.35
C ASP A 473 -21.21 12.70 -46.35
N LEU A 474 -22.44 12.88 -46.84
CA LEU A 474 -23.08 14.19 -47.01
C LEU A 474 -24.02 14.55 -45.85
N ILE A 475 -24.31 13.61 -44.95
CA ILE A 475 -25.14 13.82 -43.76
C ILE A 475 -24.27 14.23 -42.58
N PHE A 476 -23.18 13.50 -42.34
CA PHE A 476 -22.32 13.68 -41.17
C PHE A 476 -21.20 14.68 -41.48
N THR A 477 -21.50 15.98 -41.43
CA THR A 477 -20.54 17.07 -41.66
C THR A 477 -20.49 18.03 -40.48
N GLY A 478 -19.39 18.79 -40.35
CA GLY A 478 -19.22 19.77 -39.26
C GLY A 478 -19.25 19.13 -37.86
N GLU A 479 -20.10 19.66 -36.98
CA GLU A 479 -20.31 19.20 -35.60
C GLU A 479 -20.94 17.80 -35.51
N HIS A 480 -21.55 17.33 -36.60
CA HIS A 480 -22.08 15.97 -36.70
C HIS A 480 -21.14 15.05 -37.47
N SER A 481 -19.91 15.46 -37.76
CA SER A 481 -18.95 14.60 -38.44
C SER A 481 -18.56 13.39 -37.59
N LEU A 482 -18.20 12.31 -38.27
CA LEU A 482 -17.74 11.09 -37.62
C LEU A 482 -16.50 11.36 -36.74
N ASP A 483 -15.58 12.18 -37.24
CA ASP A 483 -14.35 12.54 -36.54
C ASP A 483 -14.65 13.34 -35.27
N ASP A 484 -15.56 14.32 -35.33
CA ASP A 484 -15.92 15.13 -34.16
C ASP A 484 -16.61 14.29 -33.07
N ALA A 485 -17.51 13.39 -33.47
CA ALA A 485 -18.17 12.50 -32.53
C ALA A 485 -17.23 11.46 -31.90
N VAL A 486 -16.32 10.88 -32.67
CA VAL A 486 -15.26 10.00 -32.14
C VAL A 486 -14.38 10.78 -31.16
N GLN A 487 -14.04 12.02 -31.49
CA GLN A 487 -13.30 12.90 -30.59
C GLN A 487 -14.09 13.22 -29.32
N HIS A 488 -15.39 13.48 -29.42
CA HIS A 488 -16.29 13.69 -28.28
C HIS A 488 -16.32 12.48 -27.34
N VAL A 489 -16.43 11.27 -27.89
CA VAL A 489 -16.34 10.03 -27.13
C VAL A 489 -14.99 9.96 -26.42
N HIS A 490 -13.87 10.11 -27.13
CA HIS A 490 -12.54 10.06 -26.52
C HIS A 490 -12.35 11.08 -25.39
N VAL A 491 -12.79 12.32 -25.57
CA VAL A 491 -12.72 13.37 -24.53
C VAL A 491 -13.57 12.98 -23.31
N THR A 492 -14.76 12.44 -23.53
CA THR A 492 -15.65 12.01 -22.45
C THR A 492 -15.08 10.80 -21.69
N LEU A 493 -14.53 9.81 -22.40
CA LEU A 493 -13.87 8.65 -21.79
C LEU A 493 -12.64 9.09 -20.97
N ALA A 494 -11.85 10.05 -21.47
CA ALA A 494 -10.70 10.60 -20.76
C ALA A 494 -11.13 11.33 -19.48
N ARG A 495 -12.24 12.09 -19.52
CA ARG A 495 -12.81 12.74 -18.33
C ARG A 495 -13.24 11.72 -17.27
N LEU A 496 -13.98 10.68 -17.68
CA LEU A 496 -14.37 9.60 -16.77
C LEU A 496 -13.15 8.89 -16.20
N TYR A 497 -12.16 8.57 -17.04
CA TYR A 497 -10.92 7.97 -16.58
C TYR A 497 -10.19 8.83 -15.53
N HIS A 498 -10.19 10.15 -15.71
CA HIS A 498 -9.61 11.06 -14.74
C HIS A 498 -10.29 10.97 -13.36
N GLU A 499 -11.62 10.78 -13.30
CA GLU A 499 -12.32 10.53 -12.04
C GLU A 499 -11.78 9.28 -11.34
N PHE A 500 -11.60 8.16 -12.06
CA PHE A 500 -10.97 6.95 -11.51
C PHE A 500 -9.53 7.17 -11.07
N GLN A 501 -8.74 7.96 -11.81
CA GLN A 501 -7.36 8.29 -11.42
C GLN A 501 -7.32 9.09 -10.11
N THR A 502 -8.19 10.09 -9.96
CA THR A 502 -8.27 10.90 -8.74
C THR A 502 -8.73 10.08 -7.55
N ALA A 503 -9.76 9.23 -7.72
CA ALA A 503 -10.20 8.29 -6.69
C ALA A 503 -9.10 7.29 -6.30
N ASN A 504 -8.34 6.78 -7.27
CA ASN A 504 -7.22 5.86 -7.01
C ASN A 504 -6.07 6.55 -6.28
N ALA A 505 -5.77 7.81 -6.61
CA ALA A 505 -4.77 8.61 -5.91
C ALA A 505 -5.19 8.90 -4.47
N ALA A 506 -6.46 9.24 -4.24
CA ALA A 506 -7.01 9.43 -2.90
C ALA A 506 -6.96 8.14 -2.06
N ALA A 507 -7.37 7.00 -2.65
CA ALA A 507 -7.27 5.68 -2.02
C ALA A 507 -5.82 5.32 -1.64
N SER A 508 -4.88 5.57 -2.56
CA SER A 508 -3.46 5.31 -2.35
C SER A 508 -2.90 6.18 -1.24
N ALA A 509 -3.25 7.48 -1.22
CA ALA A 509 -2.81 8.41 -0.19
C ALA A 509 -3.34 8.00 1.20
N ALA A 510 -4.61 7.60 1.29
CA ALA A 510 -5.24 7.15 2.53
C ALA A 510 -4.57 5.87 3.08
N PHE A 511 -4.46 4.84 2.23
CA PHE A 511 -3.82 3.58 2.62
C PHE A 511 -2.36 3.79 3.04
N CYS A 512 -1.59 4.50 2.23
CA CYS A 512 -0.17 4.74 2.47
C CYS A 512 0.06 5.60 3.73
N SER A 513 -0.79 6.58 3.99
CA SER A 513 -0.71 7.42 5.19
C SER A 513 -0.99 6.60 6.45
N LYS A 514 -2.01 5.73 6.43
CA LYS A 514 -2.31 4.81 7.53
C LYS A 514 -1.14 3.82 7.74
N LEU A 515 -0.58 3.27 6.66
CA LEU A 515 0.56 2.34 6.71
C LEU A 515 1.81 2.98 7.30
N VAL A 516 2.24 4.15 6.82
CA VAL A 516 3.47 4.80 7.29
C VAL A 516 3.35 5.26 8.75
N ARG A 517 2.17 5.76 9.16
CA ARG A 517 1.89 6.13 10.56
C ARG A 517 1.97 4.90 11.47
N TYR A 518 1.38 3.78 11.06
CA TYR A 518 1.43 2.54 11.82
C TYR A 518 2.87 2.01 11.96
N LEU A 519 3.60 1.90 10.84
CA LEU A 519 5.00 1.46 10.86
C LEU A 519 5.88 2.40 11.70
N HIS A 520 5.64 3.71 11.65
CA HIS A 520 6.37 4.68 12.46
C HIS A 520 6.16 4.44 13.95
N GLY A 521 4.91 4.21 14.37
CA GLY A 521 4.59 3.84 15.75
C GLY A 521 5.34 2.59 16.21
N VAL A 522 5.38 1.56 15.36
CA VAL A 522 6.10 0.30 15.64
C VAL A 522 7.60 0.54 15.82
N ILE A 523 8.24 1.31 14.94
CA ILE A 523 9.68 1.56 15.05
C ILE A 523 10.05 2.47 16.22
N VAL A 524 9.20 3.43 16.59
CA VAL A 524 9.42 4.27 17.77
C VAL A 524 9.41 3.40 19.03
N GLU A 525 8.43 2.49 19.14
CA GLU A 525 8.36 1.55 20.27
C GLU A 525 9.58 0.62 20.30
N LYS A 526 9.97 0.06 19.16
CA LYS A 526 11.16 -0.78 19.04
C LYS A 526 12.42 -0.01 19.46
N THR A 527 12.58 1.23 19.01
CA THR A 527 13.73 2.07 19.34
C THR A 527 13.82 2.34 20.85
N HIS A 528 12.69 2.55 21.53
CA HIS A 528 12.67 2.70 22.99
C HIS A 528 13.04 1.40 23.75
N LEU A 529 12.66 0.24 23.23
CA LEU A 529 13.05 -1.06 23.81
C LEU A 529 14.55 -1.33 23.61
N ASP A 530 15.09 -1.02 22.42
CA ASP A 530 16.51 -1.15 22.12
C ASP A 530 17.38 -0.26 23.03
N ASP A 531 16.92 0.97 23.32
CA ASP A 531 17.56 1.92 24.27
C ASP A 531 17.62 1.39 25.72
N SER A 532 16.63 0.58 26.13
CA SER A 532 16.60 0.00 27.48
C SER A 532 17.48 -1.24 27.66
N SER A 533 17.86 -1.90 26.57
CA SER A 533 18.58 -3.19 26.59
C SER A 533 20.11 -3.05 26.58
N THR A 534 20.64 -1.91 26.15
CA THR A 534 22.07 -1.64 26.05
C THR A 534 22.59 -0.94 27.31
N SER A 535 22.58 -1.67 28.43
CA SER A 535 23.25 -1.27 29.66
C SER A 535 24.76 -1.52 29.56
N SER A 536 25.58 -0.46 29.63
CA SER A 536 26.87 -0.37 30.37
C SER A 536 27.96 0.54 29.75
N VAL A 537 27.72 1.27 28.66
CA VAL A 537 28.77 2.10 28.04
C VAL A 537 28.41 3.58 28.08
N SER A 538 29.37 4.39 28.52
CA SER A 538 29.40 5.83 28.76
C SER A 538 29.16 6.74 27.53
N GLN A 539 28.44 6.26 26.50
CA GLN A 539 27.98 7.09 25.40
C GLN A 539 26.68 7.83 25.78
N SER A 540 26.48 9.05 25.26
CA SER A 540 25.26 9.81 25.50
C SER A 540 24.05 9.01 25.01
N LYS A 541 23.05 8.77 25.89
CA LYS A 541 21.82 8.01 25.54
C LYS A 541 21.15 8.49 24.24
N LEU A 542 21.26 9.80 23.96
CA LEU A 542 20.76 10.40 22.72
C LEU A 542 21.46 9.83 21.47
N MET A 543 22.78 9.61 21.50
CA MET A 543 23.52 9.08 20.35
C MET A 543 23.08 7.65 20.02
N LEU A 544 22.93 6.79 21.02
CA LEU A 544 22.44 5.41 20.84
C LEU A 544 21.00 5.40 20.30
N PHE A 545 20.12 6.24 20.87
CA PHE A 545 18.76 6.43 20.37
C PHE A 545 18.75 6.86 18.90
N LEU A 546 19.57 7.83 18.49
CA LEU A 546 19.61 8.32 17.12
C LEU A 546 20.13 7.26 16.12
N ILE A 547 21.13 6.46 16.52
CA ILE A 547 21.63 5.35 15.70
C ILE A 547 20.56 4.28 15.53
N ALA A 548 19.91 3.86 16.61
CA ALA A 548 18.83 2.88 16.58
C ALA A 548 17.62 3.39 15.78
N TYR A 549 17.23 4.65 15.98
CA TYR A 549 16.13 5.28 15.24
C TYR A 549 16.42 5.33 13.75
N ARG A 550 17.63 5.73 13.33
CA ARG A 550 18.04 5.72 11.93
C ARG A 550 17.91 4.32 11.30
N ALA A 551 18.49 3.30 11.94
CA ALA A 551 18.45 1.93 11.43
C ALA A 551 17.00 1.40 11.32
N ASN A 552 16.16 1.74 12.30
CA ASN A 552 14.75 1.36 12.28
C ASN A 552 13.94 2.14 11.23
N VAL A 553 14.26 3.42 10.96
CA VAL A 553 13.67 4.19 9.84
C VAL A 553 14.05 3.59 8.49
N GLU A 554 15.31 3.19 8.29
CA GLU A 554 15.76 2.51 7.06
C GLU A 554 14.98 1.20 6.84
N ALA A 555 14.77 0.40 7.91
CA ALA A 555 13.94 -0.80 7.85
C ALA A 555 12.46 -0.50 7.57
N LEU A 556 11.91 0.58 8.14
CA LEU A 556 10.55 1.03 7.86
C LEU A 556 10.38 1.40 6.39
N VAL A 557 11.33 2.15 5.81
CA VAL A 557 11.28 2.55 4.39
C VAL A 557 11.27 1.31 3.49
N SER A 558 12.10 0.31 3.80
CA SER A 558 12.11 -0.96 3.06
C SER A 558 10.77 -1.68 3.14
N GLN A 559 10.22 -1.85 4.35
CA GLN A 559 8.93 -2.50 4.56
C GLN A 559 7.77 -1.73 3.91
N TYR A 560 7.81 -0.40 3.98
CA TYR A 560 6.83 0.48 3.36
C TYR A 560 6.87 0.33 1.84
N ASN A 561 8.04 0.44 1.20
CA ASN A 561 8.17 0.28 -0.25
C ASN A 561 7.72 -1.11 -0.72
N PHE A 562 7.91 -2.13 0.11
CA PHE A 562 7.44 -3.48 -0.19
C PHE A 562 5.91 -3.59 -0.15
N LEU A 563 5.23 -2.88 0.76
CA LEU A 563 3.79 -3.02 1.00
C LEU A 563 2.92 -1.97 0.31
N ALA A 564 3.41 -0.73 0.20
CA ALA A 564 2.68 0.41 -0.34
C ALA A 564 2.16 0.12 -1.75
N LYS A 565 1.00 0.67 -2.07
CA LYS A 565 0.30 0.48 -3.34
C LYS A 565 -0.24 1.81 -3.87
N GLY A 566 -0.19 1.94 -5.19
CA GLY A 566 -0.79 3.04 -5.94
C GLY A 566 0.09 4.29 -6.06
N PRO A 567 -0.41 5.32 -6.78
CA PRO A 567 0.40 6.42 -7.27
C PRO A 567 0.88 7.40 -6.18
N ALA A 568 0.22 7.46 -5.03
CA ALA A 568 0.57 8.38 -3.95
C ALA A 568 1.66 7.83 -3.01
N ALA A 569 2.07 6.57 -3.18
CA ALA A 569 3.00 5.89 -2.26
C ALA A 569 4.30 6.67 -2.03
N GLN A 570 4.95 7.14 -3.09
CA GLN A 570 6.22 7.88 -2.98
C GLN A 570 6.04 9.28 -2.38
N ALA A 571 4.95 9.97 -2.74
CA ALA A 571 4.66 11.30 -2.23
C ALA A 571 4.41 11.27 -0.72
N VAL A 572 3.63 10.30 -0.24
CA VAL A 572 3.35 10.11 1.20
C VAL A 572 4.63 9.79 1.97
N LEU A 573 5.47 8.89 1.46
CA LEU A 573 6.76 8.57 2.08
C LEU A 573 7.67 9.79 2.16
N THR A 574 7.78 10.56 1.08
CA THR A 574 8.59 11.77 1.02
C THR A 574 8.11 12.80 2.03
N GLY A 575 6.79 13.04 2.10
CA GLY A 575 6.20 13.94 3.10
C GLY A 575 6.46 13.47 4.54
N PHE A 576 6.36 12.17 4.81
CA PHE A 576 6.70 11.59 6.11
C PHE A 576 8.19 11.81 6.47
N LEU A 577 9.11 11.51 5.56
CA LEU A 577 10.55 11.68 5.78
C LEU A 577 10.96 13.14 5.96
N GLN A 578 10.27 14.09 5.32
CA GLN A 578 10.57 15.51 5.41
C GLN A 578 9.93 16.20 6.62
N ALA A 579 8.74 15.77 7.05
CA ALA A 579 8.02 16.43 8.14
C ALA A 579 8.12 15.67 9.48
N VAL A 580 7.81 14.37 9.48
CA VAL A 580 7.63 13.59 10.72
C VAL A 580 8.96 13.16 11.32
N VAL A 581 9.89 12.68 10.49
CA VAL A 581 11.20 12.20 10.96
C VAL A 581 12.01 13.34 11.61
N PRO A 582 12.17 14.53 11.00
CA PRO A 582 12.90 15.64 11.63
C PRO A 582 12.20 16.15 12.90
N ALA A 583 10.86 16.26 12.90
CA ALA A 583 10.11 16.67 14.08
C ALA A 583 10.29 15.69 15.26
N HIS A 584 10.35 14.38 14.99
CA HIS A 584 10.60 13.37 16.00
C HIS A 584 12.03 13.46 16.56
N ILE A 585 13.04 13.63 15.69
CA ILE A 585 14.43 13.84 16.09
C ILE A 585 14.55 15.09 16.96
N GLN A 586 13.95 16.21 16.54
CA GLN A 586 13.96 17.45 17.32
C GLN A 586 13.33 17.26 18.70
N LYS A 587 12.21 16.54 18.79
CA LYS A 587 11.57 16.22 20.07
C LYS A 587 12.48 15.39 20.99
N ALA A 588 13.20 14.41 20.44
CA ALA A 588 14.15 13.60 21.20
C ALA A 588 15.35 14.43 21.68
N VAL A 589 15.90 15.31 20.85
CA VAL A 589 17.00 16.22 21.20
C VAL A 589 16.58 17.18 22.31
N VAL A 590 15.39 17.79 22.23
CA VAL A 590 14.86 18.68 23.27
C VAL A 590 14.67 17.93 24.60
N ALA A 591 14.15 16.69 24.56
CA ALA A 591 14.00 15.86 25.76
C ALA A 591 15.35 15.50 26.41
N ALA A 592 16.35 15.16 25.59
CA ALA A 592 17.69 14.88 26.05
C ALA A 592 18.37 16.13 26.65
N HIS A 593 18.19 17.30 26.03
CA HIS A 593 18.70 18.57 26.52
C HIS A 593 18.12 18.91 27.91
N ARG A 594 16.80 18.79 28.09
CA ARG A 594 16.17 18.98 29.42
C ARG A 594 16.71 18.03 30.49
N THR A 595 16.98 16.79 30.10
CA THR A 595 17.56 15.79 31.00
C THR A 595 18.98 16.17 31.41
N PHE A 596 19.77 16.66 30.45
CA PHE A 596 21.12 17.18 30.68
C PHE A 596 21.09 18.40 31.62
N GLU A 597 20.23 19.38 31.39
CA GLU A 597 20.06 20.55 32.28
C GLU A 597 19.72 20.12 33.71
N THR A 598 18.82 19.13 33.86
CA THR A 598 18.45 18.60 35.18
C THR A 598 19.63 17.92 35.88
N GLN A 599 20.45 17.14 35.14
CA GLN A 599 21.65 16.52 35.69
C GLN A 599 22.72 17.55 36.05
N GLN A 600 22.88 18.59 35.22
CA GLN A 600 23.79 19.69 35.46
C GLN A 600 23.41 20.44 36.74
N MET A 601 22.12 20.75 36.95
CA MET A 601 21.64 21.36 38.20
C MET A 601 21.95 20.48 39.41
N LYS A 602 21.68 19.17 39.35
CA LYS A 602 22.02 18.23 40.44
C LYS A 602 23.53 18.20 40.75
N LEU A 603 24.37 18.22 39.72
CA LEU A 603 25.83 18.29 39.88
C LEU A 603 26.25 19.63 40.51
N GLN A 604 25.67 20.74 40.09
CA GLN A 604 25.91 22.06 40.69
C GLN A 604 25.50 22.09 42.16
N ASP A 605 24.35 21.54 42.52
CA ASP A 605 23.89 21.40 43.91
C ASP A 605 24.85 20.53 44.73
N THR A 606 25.32 19.41 44.16
CA THR A 606 26.29 18.53 44.81
C THR A 606 27.62 19.24 45.05
N ILE A 607 28.10 20.04 44.09
CA ILE A 607 29.31 20.85 44.23
C ILE A 607 29.10 21.94 45.29
N ALA A 608 27.96 22.61 45.30
CA ALA A 608 27.63 23.64 46.30
C ALA A 608 27.59 23.05 47.71
N HIS A 609 26.95 21.89 47.89
CA HIS A 609 26.93 21.16 49.15
C HIS A 609 28.32 20.71 49.58
N GLY A 610 29.13 20.20 48.65
CA GLY A 610 30.53 19.84 48.90
C GLY A 610 31.37 21.04 49.34
N LYS A 611 31.19 22.21 48.72
CA LYS A 611 31.85 23.47 49.12
C LYS A 611 31.43 23.91 50.52
N GLN A 612 30.14 23.87 50.86
CA GLN A 612 29.66 24.19 52.20
C GLN A 612 30.25 23.25 53.26
N THR A 613 30.31 21.96 52.95
CA THR A 613 30.90 20.94 53.83
C THR A 613 32.39 21.22 54.07
N LEU A 614 33.13 21.60 53.01
CA LEU A 614 34.53 22.02 53.11
C LEU A 614 34.71 23.26 53.99
N VAL A 615 33.85 24.27 53.86
CA VAL A 615 33.90 25.47 54.71
C VAL A 615 33.67 25.11 56.18
N ALA A 616 32.67 24.26 56.48
CA ALA A 616 32.38 23.81 57.85
C ALA A 616 33.56 23.00 58.45
N LEU A 617 34.15 22.10 57.68
CA LEU A 617 35.36 21.36 58.08
C LEU A 617 36.55 22.30 58.36
N ASN A 618 36.75 23.31 57.52
CA ASN A 618 37.85 24.26 57.70
C ASN A 618 37.64 25.13 58.95
N GLN A 619 36.39 25.53 59.24
CA GLN A 619 36.05 26.26 60.46
C GLN A 619 36.27 25.40 61.72
N SER A 620 35.86 24.13 61.69
CA SER A 620 36.13 23.17 62.77
C SER A 620 37.64 22.95 62.98
N LEU A 621 38.43 22.90 61.90
CA LEU A 621 39.89 22.81 61.99
C LEU A 621 40.50 24.06 62.65
N ALA A 622 39.99 25.26 62.32
CA ALA A 622 40.43 26.51 62.93
C ALA A 622 40.13 26.56 64.44
N GLU A 623 38.93 26.13 64.84
CA GLU A 623 38.52 26.01 66.25
C GLU A 623 39.40 25.02 67.01
N SER A 624 39.64 23.82 66.45
CA SER A 624 40.54 22.82 67.05
C SER A 624 41.97 23.33 67.18
N ASN A 625 42.46 24.12 66.22
CA ASN A 625 43.77 24.74 66.31
C ASN A 625 43.83 25.83 67.39
N GLY A 626 42.75 26.61 67.57
CA GLY A 626 42.62 27.58 68.67
C GLY A 626 42.73 26.89 70.03
N ILE A 627 41.97 25.81 70.24
CA ILE A 627 42.04 25.01 71.48
C ILE A 627 43.45 24.46 71.72
N ARG A 628 44.12 23.99 70.67
CA ARG A 628 45.50 23.48 70.75
C ARG A 628 46.48 24.58 71.20
N MET A 629 46.35 25.79 70.66
CA MET A 629 47.18 26.94 71.05
C MET A 629 46.95 27.36 72.51
N ASP A 630 45.70 27.31 72.98
CA ASP A 630 45.37 27.61 74.38
C ASP A 630 45.93 26.54 75.34
N CYS A 631 45.88 25.26 74.95
CA CYS A 631 46.52 24.18 75.70
C CYS A 631 48.04 24.38 75.79
N MET A 632 48.68 24.71 74.67
CA MET A 632 50.12 24.98 74.61
C MET A 632 50.50 26.18 75.48
N ARG A 633 49.67 27.24 75.53
CA ARG A 633 49.90 28.38 76.41
C ARG A 633 49.82 27.99 77.89
N ARG A 634 48.82 27.20 78.29
CA ARG A 634 48.69 26.70 79.67
C ARG A 634 49.87 25.80 80.07
N GLU A 635 50.40 25.03 79.14
CA GLU A 635 51.57 24.18 79.37
C GLU A 635 52.84 25.01 79.60
N ILE A 636 53.06 26.06 78.80
CA ILE A 636 54.16 27.01 79.00
C ILE A 636 54.05 27.75 80.34
N ASP A 637 52.86 28.23 80.70
CA ASP A 637 52.62 28.91 81.98
C ASP A 637 52.83 27.96 83.17
N GLY A 638 52.40 26.69 83.03
CA GLY A 638 52.67 25.63 84.00
C GLY A 638 54.17 25.35 84.18
N GLN A 639 54.92 25.30 83.08
CA GLN A 639 56.36 25.10 83.10
C GLN A 639 57.08 26.25 83.82
N ARG A 640 56.65 27.50 83.58
CA ARG A 640 57.20 28.69 84.24
C ARG A 640 57.01 28.63 85.76
N LEU A 641 55.85 28.21 86.23
CA LEU A 641 55.57 28.03 87.67
C LEU A 641 56.42 26.94 88.31
N VAL A 642 56.69 25.86 87.57
CA VAL A 642 57.59 24.78 88.03
C VAL A 642 59.02 25.30 88.16
N ASP A 643 59.51 26.09 87.21
CA ASP A 643 60.86 26.63 87.25
C ASP A 643 61.04 27.71 88.33
N GLU A 644 60.01 28.54 88.58
CA GLU A 644 59.97 29.44 89.76
C GLU A 644 60.09 28.66 91.07
N ARG A 645 59.34 27.55 91.20
CA ARG A 645 59.37 26.69 92.40
C ARG A 645 60.72 25.98 92.57
N LYS A 646 61.39 25.58 91.49
CA LYS A 646 62.76 25.04 91.52
C LYS A 646 63.77 26.09 91.96
N ALA A 647 63.67 27.31 91.47
CA ALA A 647 64.56 28.41 91.86
C ALA A 647 64.40 28.77 93.35
N GLU A 648 63.18 28.71 93.86
CA GLU A 648 62.90 28.92 95.29
C GLU A 648 63.45 27.79 96.17
N GLN A 649 63.32 26.53 95.72
CA GLN A 649 63.94 25.38 96.38
C GLN A 649 65.47 25.45 96.37
N ALA A 650 66.08 25.93 95.28
CA ALA A 650 67.53 26.12 95.20
C ALA A 650 68.02 27.16 96.22
N ARG A 651 67.33 28.30 96.35
CA ARG A 651 67.67 29.32 97.38
C ARG A 651 67.52 28.78 98.81
N MET A 652 66.51 27.95 99.07
CA MET A 652 66.32 27.34 100.38
C MET A 652 67.47 26.37 100.72
N VAL A 653 67.92 25.58 99.74
CA VAL A 653 69.06 24.68 99.90
C VAL A 653 70.36 25.46 100.11
N GLU A 654 70.60 26.52 99.34
CA GLU A 654 71.75 27.42 99.52
C GLU A 654 71.78 28.08 100.90
N SER A 655 70.63 28.53 101.41
CA SER A 655 70.48 29.04 102.78
C SER A 655 70.84 27.98 103.83
N SER A 656 70.40 26.74 103.61
CA SER A 656 70.67 25.61 104.52
C SER A 656 72.15 25.23 104.54
N ILE A 657 72.83 25.34 103.39
CA ILE A 657 74.28 25.13 103.26
C ILE A 657 75.06 26.22 104.00
N ALA A 658 74.70 27.49 103.82
CA ALA A 658 75.36 28.61 104.52
C ALA A 658 75.22 28.51 106.05
N GLU A 659 74.07 28.01 106.53
CA GLU A 659 73.83 27.78 107.96
C GLU A 659 74.66 26.61 108.52
N ALA A 660 74.83 25.54 107.74
CA ALA A 660 75.72 24.42 108.06
C ALA A 660 77.20 24.84 108.08
N GLU A 661 77.64 25.67 107.13
CA GLU A 661 79.00 26.22 107.10
C GLU A 661 79.30 27.10 108.33
N ALA A 662 78.31 27.87 108.81
CA ALA A 662 78.45 28.67 110.04
C ALA A 662 78.56 27.81 111.31
N GLN A 663 77.88 26.65 111.36
CA GLN A 663 78.02 25.69 112.47
C GLN A 663 79.39 25.01 112.48
N ILE A 664 79.93 24.65 111.30
CA ILE A 664 81.27 24.07 111.14
C ILE A 664 82.35 25.07 111.60
N ALA A 665 82.20 26.35 111.29
CA ALA A 665 83.13 27.41 111.71
C ALA A 665 83.13 27.70 113.23
N ARG A 666 82.06 27.33 113.96
CA ARG A 666 82.04 27.35 115.44
C ARG A 666 82.73 26.12 116.02
N ALA A 667 82.45 24.94 115.48
CA ALA A 667 83.06 23.68 115.93
C ALA A 667 84.59 23.67 115.76
N LEU A 668 85.11 24.30 114.70
CA LEU A 668 86.56 24.43 114.48
C LEU A 668 87.26 25.35 115.49
N ARG A 669 86.58 26.37 116.04
CA ARG A 669 87.14 27.28 117.05
C ARG A 669 87.19 26.68 118.45
N GLU A 670 86.26 25.79 118.78
CA GLU A 670 86.30 25.03 120.05
C GLU A 670 87.39 23.95 120.04
N LYS A 671 87.76 23.45 118.85
CA LYS A 671 88.81 22.42 118.68
C LYS A 671 90.21 22.92 119.01
N ASP A 672 90.55 24.17 118.70
CA ASP A 672 91.91 24.69 118.88
C ASP A 672 92.24 25.04 120.35
N ALA A 673 91.23 25.19 121.22
CA ALA A 673 91.43 25.50 122.63
C ALA A 673 91.69 24.26 123.53
N LEU A 674 91.41 23.04 123.04
CA LEU A 674 91.42 21.81 123.86
C LEU A 674 92.60 20.86 123.62
N PHE A 675 93.52 21.16 122.69
CA PHE A 675 94.65 20.29 122.32
C PHE A 675 95.99 20.56 123.07
N ALA A 676 95.95 21.18 124.25
CA ALA A 676 97.10 21.29 125.15
C ALA A 676 97.10 20.25 126.30
N LYS A 677 96.17 19.28 126.31
CA LYS A 677 96.09 18.32 127.41
C LYS A 677 95.76 16.91 126.94
N THR A 678 96.86 16.19 126.71
CA THR A 678 97.02 14.76 127.02
C THR A 678 96.72 13.76 125.90
N VAL A 679 97.85 13.40 125.27
CA VAL A 679 98.23 12.13 124.67
C VAL A 679 97.88 10.94 125.57
N GLU A 680 97.77 9.75 124.96
CA GLU A 680 97.91 8.42 125.58
C GLU A 680 96.60 7.67 125.86
N THR A 681 96.06 6.97 124.85
CA THR A 681 95.89 5.51 124.98
C THR A 681 95.60 4.82 123.64
N THR A 682 96.31 3.72 123.51
CA THR A 682 96.50 2.83 122.38
C THR A 682 95.43 1.74 122.34
N GLN A 683 95.35 1.07 121.18
CA GLN A 683 95.07 -0.37 120.98
C GLN A 683 93.63 -0.90 120.83
N ALA A 684 93.43 -1.45 119.60
CA ALA A 684 92.89 -2.78 119.26
C ALA A 684 91.36 -2.99 119.26
N THR A 685 90.66 -3.01 118.12
CA THR A 685 90.55 -3.99 116.99
C THR A 685 89.54 -5.13 117.16
N VAL A 686 88.90 -5.46 116.01
CA VAL A 686 88.19 -6.70 115.57
C VAL A 686 86.66 -6.60 115.57
N ALA A 687 85.87 -6.88 114.52
CA ALA A 687 85.99 -7.20 113.07
C ALA A 687 84.55 -7.14 112.48
N THR A 688 84.22 -7.13 111.18
CA THR A 688 84.78 -7.71 109.94
C THR A 688 84.11 -6.97 108.75
N VAL A 689 84.85 -6.41 107.76
CA VAL A 689 85.13 -6.98 106.40
C VAL A 689 83.94 -6.77 105.42
N GLU A 690 84.02 -6.36 104.15
CA GLU A 690 85.09 -5.99 103.22
C GLU A 690 84.42 -5.56 101.87
N ILE A 691 85.20 -4.88 101.02
CA ILE A 691 85.28 -5.07 99.55
C ILE A 691 84.24 -4.44 98.59
N ILE A 692 84.73 -3.38 97.93
CA ILE A 692 84.88 -3.15 96.46
C ILE A 692 83.62 -3.20 95.55
N ALA A 693 83.37 -2.03 94.97
CA ALA A 693 83.03 -1.71 93.59
C ALA A 693 82.21 -2.71 92.76
N LYS A 694 81.11 -2.20 92.20
CA LYS A 694 80.64 -2.56 90.85
C LYS A 694 79.82 -1.40 90.28
N LYS A 695 80.23 -0.86 89.14
CA LYS A 695 79.29 -0.20 88.21
C LYS A 695 78.16 -1.20 87.92
N PRO A 696 76.90 -0.77 87.79
CA PRO A 696 75.83 -1.71 87.49
C PRO A 696 76.11 -2.37 86.13
N LYS A 697 76.13 -3.71 86.13
CA LYS A 697 76.20 -4.55 84.92
C LYS A 697 74.84 -4.46 84.23
N GLU A 698 74.64 -3.40 83.46
CA GLU A 698 73.51 -3.29 82.55
C GLU A 698 73.91 -3.86 81.19
N PHE A 699 73.14 -4.83 80.68
CA PHE A 699 73.33 -5.36 79.34
C PHE A 699 72.03 -5.20 78.55
N SER A 700 72.11 -4.64 77.33
CA SER A 700 70.94 -4.29 76.53
C SER A 700 71.17 -4.56 75.04
N GLY A 701 70.12 -4.96 74.33
CA GLY A 701 70.20 -5.30 72.90
C GLY A 701 68.87 -5.77 72.33
N TYR A 702 68.82 -5.98 71.01
CA TYR A 702 67.61 -6.48 70.35
C TYR A 702 67.57 -8.00 70.35
N LEU A 703 66.41 -8.57 70.70
CA LEU A 703 66.14 -10.01 70.59
C LEU A 703 64.80 -10.23 69.89
N PHE A 704 64.67 -11.36 69.20
CA PHE A 704 63.40 -11.83 68.67
C PHE A 704 62.76 -12.80 69.68
N ARG A 705 61.56 -12.48 70.15
CA ARG A 705 60.80 -13.35 71.05
C ARG A 705 59.65 -14.02 70.29
N GLN A 706 59.41 -15.30 70.59
CA GLN A 706 58.29 -16.03 70.01
C GLN A 706 56.98 -15.69 70.75
N GLU A 707 56.03 -15.05 70.06
CA GLU A 707 54.71 -14.67 70.60
C GLU A 707 53.59 -15.47 69.90
N GLY A 708 52.58 -15.85 70.68
CA GLY A 708 51.36 -16.53 70.23
C GLY A 708 51.24 -18.01 70.63
N SER A 709 50.27 -18.31 71.49
CA SER A 709 49.71 -19.66 71.68
C SER A 709 48.22 -19.59 71.29
N GLY A 710 47.94 -19.79 70.01
CA GLY A 710 46.59 -19.71 69.46
C GLY A 710 46.60 -20.00 67.95
N PHE A 711 45.41 -20.28 67.41
CA PHE A 711 45.09 -20.90 66.11
C PHE A 711 45.69 -20.25 64.83
N LEU A 712 46.58 -19.25 64.94
CA LEU A 712 47.19 -18.50 63.83
C LEU A 712 48.74 -18.62 63.73
N GLY A 713 49.33 -19.59 64.42
CA GLY A 713 50.76 -19.93 64.28
C GLY A 713 51.71 -19.00 65.04
N LYS A 714 52.87 -19.55 65.44
CA LYS A 714 53.89 -18.84 66.24
C LYS A 714 54.59 -17.77 65.41
N LYS A 715 54.60 -16.51 65.86
CA LYS A 715 55.29 -15.39 65.18
C LYS A 715 56.47 -14.91 66.00
N TRP A 716 57.59 -14.60 65.33
CA TRP A 716 58.76 -14.00 65.96
C TRP A 716 58.65 -12.48 65.88
N LYS A 717 58.83 -11.80 67.01
CA LYS A 717 58.76 -10.34 67.09
C LYS A 717 60.05 -9.79 67.67
N GLN A 718 60.67 -8.83 66.98
CA GLN A 718 61.84 -8.13 67.48
C GLN A 718 61.41 -7.08 68.52
N SER A 719 62.12 -7.00 69.63
CA SER A 719 61.94 -5.96 70.64
C SER A 719 63.28 -5.66 71.29
N PHE A 720 63.38 -4.51 71.96
CA PHE A 720 64.60 -4.10 72.66
C PHE A 720 64.52 -4.58 74.10
N PHE A 721 65.55 -5.27 74.57
CA PHE A 721 65.57 -5.87 75.91
C PHE A 721 66.73 -5.33 76.74
N VAL A 722 66.49 -5.20 78.05
CA VAL A 722 67.47 -4.71 79.02
C VAL A 722 67.50 -5.64 80.23
N LEU A 723 68.68 -6.16 80.55
CA LEU A 723 68.96 -6.95 81.75
C LEU A 723 69.64 -6.05 82.78
N LYS A 724 68.94 -5.76 83.87
CA LYS A 724 69.39 -4.85 84.93
C LYS A 724 68.98 -5.39 86.30
N ASP A 725 69.95 -5.59 87.18
CA ASP A 725 69.75 -6.07 88.56
C ASP A 725 68.89 -7.35 88.65
N GLY A 726 69.19 -8.35 87.81
CA GLY A 726 68.44 -9.63 87.78
C GLY A 726 67.03 -9.53 87.18
N ARG A 727 66.63 -8.35 86.71
CA ARG A 727 65.34 -8.10 86.04
C ARG A 727 65.53 -7.94 84.54
N PHE A 728 64.72 -8.65 83.78
CA PHE A 728 64.72 -8.64 82.33
C PHE A 728 63.50 -7.86 81.82
N LEU A 729 63.77 -6.72 81.19
CA LEU A 729 62.80 -5.70 80.77
C LEU A 729 62.64 -5.72 79.25
N CYS A 730 61.42 -5.49 78.76
CA CYS A 730 61.08 -5.45 77.33
C CYS A 730 60.56 -4.07 76.91
N PHE A 731 61.09 -3.53 75.81
CA PHE A 731 60.69 -2.26 75.22
C PHE A 731 60.41 -2.43 73.73
N LYS A 732 59.52 -1.60 73.20
CA LYS A 732 59.18 -1.62 71.78
C LYS A 732 60.40 -1.31 70.89
N ALA A 733 61.26 -0.40 71.35
CA ALA A 733 62.49 0.02 70.67
C ALA A 733 63.47 0.63 71.69
N LYS A 734 64.74 0.82 71.31
CA LYS A 734 65.78 1.41 72.18
C LYS A 734 65.40 2.80 72.71
N SER A 735 64.77 3.64 71.88
CA SER A 735 64.34 4.99 72.29
C SER A 735 63.34 4.97 73.44
N TYR A 736 62.49 3.95 73.55
CA TYR A 736 61.51 3.85 74.65
C TYR A 736 62.20 3.61 76.00
N TYR A 737 63.34 2.91 75.99
CA TYR A 737 64.18 2.73 77.16
C TYR A 737 64.92 4.03 77.51
N GLU A 738 65.51 4.71 76.53
CA GLU A 738 66.25 5.97 76.73
C GLU A 738 65.35 7.12 77.19
N GLU A 739 64.08 7.11 76.80
CA GLU A 739 63.04 8.04 77.25
C GLU A 739 62.48 7.68 78.65
N ASN A 740 63.05 6.70 79.36
CA ASN A 740 62.60 6.20 80.67
C ASN A 740 61.12 5.80 80.71
N ARG A 741 60.57 5.31 79.60
CA ARG A 741 59.19 4.80 79.57
C ARG A 741 59.10 3.50 80.36
N GLU A 742 57.90 3.14 80.78
CA GLU A 742 57.67 1.86 81.44
C GLU A 742 57.86 0.69 80.44
N SER A 743 58.36 -0.44 80.95
CA SER A 743 58.52 -1.66 80.15
C SER A 743 57.15 -2.12 79.63
N MET A 744 57.11 -2.59 78.38
CA MET A 744 55.87 -3.07 77.77
C MET A 744 55.23 -4.24 78.53
N GLU A 745 56.02 -4.94 79.34
CA GLU A 745 55.57 -6.05 80.16
C GLU A 745 56.16 -5.94 81.56
N PRO A 746 55.53 -6.57 82.57
CA PRO A 746 56.09 -6.64 83.91
C PRO A 746 57.53 -7.19 83.88
N PRO A 747 58.48 -6.58 84.62
CA PRO A 747 59.87 -7.04 84.64
C PRO A 747 59.96 -8.52 85.03
N LEU A 748 60.61 -9.33 84.19
CA LEU A 748 60.82 -10.75 84.49
C LEU A 748 62.04 -10.90 85.39
N ASN A 749 61.87 -11.44 86.60
CA ASN A 749 63.01 -11.80 87.44
C ASN A 749 63.63 -13.11 86.91
N VAL A 750 64.91 -13.06 86.52
CA VAL A 750 65.60 -14.19 85.89
C VAL A 750 66.47 -15.00 86.86
N SER A 751 66.47 -14.65 88.15
CA SER A 751 67.13 -15.47 89.19
C SER A 751 66.54 -16.89 89.21
N GLY A 752 67.41 -17.90 89.18
CA GLY A 752 67.04 -19.32 89.13
C GLY A 752 66.53 -19.83 87.77
N TYR A 753 66.45 -19.01 86.72
CA TYR A 753 66.11 -19.51 85.38
C TYR A 753 67.29 -20.26 84.75
N THR A 754 67.02 -21.41 84.15
CA THR A 754 68.03 -22.19 83.41
C THR A 754 68.00 -21.78 81.94
N VAL A 755 69.18 -21.46 81.38
CA VAL A 755 69.33 -21.19 79.95
C VAL A 755 69.52 -22.52 79.21
N LEU A 756 68.60 -22.84 78.30
CA LEU A 756 68.65 -24.03 77.46
C LEU A 756 68.94 -23.62 76.02
N GLU A 757 70.13 -23.95 75.54
CA GLU A 757 70.51 -23.68 74.15
C GLU A 757 69.89 -24.69 73.18
N SER A 758 69.51 -24.20 72.00
CA SER A 758 68.93 -25.04 70.95
C SER A 758 70.03 -25.76 70.17
N ARG A 759 70.01 -27.09 70.10
CA ARG A 759 70.96 -27.88 69.29
C ARG A 759 70.70 -27.81 67.78
N SER A 760 69.54 -27.32 67.35
CA SER A 760 69.09 -27.34 65.95
C SER A 760 69.17 -25.98 65.23
N HIS A 761 69.32 -24.87 65.96
CA HIS A 761 69.41 -23.51 65.40
C HIS A 761 70.43 -22.70 66.21
N GLY A 762 71.54 -22.31 65.56
CA GLY A 762 72.73 -21.72 66.20
C GLY A 762 72.41 -20.56 67.13
N ASN A 763 71.54 -19.64 66.70
CA ASN A 763 71.28 -18.35 67.34
C ASN A 763 70.04 -18.35 68.26
N GLU A 764 69.50 -19.53 68.62
CA GLU A 764 68.33 -19.66 69.50
C GLU A 764 68.67 -20.17 70.90
N PHE A 765 68.02 -19.59 71.90
CA PHE A 765 68.11 -20.03 73.30
C PHE A 765 66.77 -19.87 74.01
N LYS A 766 66.59 -20.64 75.10
CA LYS A 766 65.35 -20.65 75.88
C LYS A 766 65.64 -20.38 77.34
N LEU A 767 64.75 -19.65 77.99
CA LEU A 767 64.78 -19.42 79.44
C LEU A 767 63.70 -20.28 80.08
N ALA A 768 64.12 -21.29 80.85
CA ALA A 768 63.22 -22.18 81.59
C ALA A 768 63.18 -21.78 83.08
N PRO A 769 61.98 -21.54 83.66
CA PRO A 769 61.87 -21.18 85.07
C PRO A 769 62.24 -22.34 86.01
N PRO A 770 62.67 -22.05 87.25
CA PRO A 770 63.03 -23.07 88.26
C PRO A 770 61.82 -23.83 88.82
N THR A 771 60.62 -23.26 88.72
CA THR A 771 59.33 -23.87 89.10
C THR A 771 58.39 -23.89 87.89
N ALA A 772 57.34 -24.70 87.92
CA ALA A 772 56.41 -24.88 86.80
C ALA A 772 55.86 -23.52 86.30
N GLY A 773 56.34 -23.08 85.14
CA GLY A 773 56.06 -21.77 84.59
C GLY A 773 56.36 -21.69 83.10
N ARG A 774 56.11 -20.54 82.49
CA ARG A 774 56.25 -20.34 81.05
C ARG A 774 57.72 -20.30 80.63
N THR A 775 58.13 -21.22 79.74
CA THR A 775 59.42 -21.14 79.06
C THR A 775 59.37 -20.08 77.97
N TYR A 776 60.35 -19.17 77.96
CA TYR A 776 60.46 -18.14 76.92
C TYR A 776 61.50 -18.56 75.88
N CYS A 777 61.16 -18.43 74.59
CA CYS A 777 62.06 -18.75 73.49
C CYS A 777 62.52 -17.46 72.80
N PHE A 778 63.84 -17.30 72.68
CA PHE A 778 64.50 -16.14 72.08
C PHE A 778 65.41 -16.55 70.94
N ARG A 779 65.54 -15.65 69.96
CA ARG A 779 66.52 -15.73 68.88
C ARG A 779 67.31 -14.43 68.84
N ALA A 780 68.63 -14.52 68.88
CA ALA A 780 69.51 -13.37 68.76
C ALA A 780 69.77 -13.02 67.28
N PRO A 781 70.15 -11.77 66.95
CA PRO A 781 70.48 -11.38 65.58
C PRO A 781 71.71 -12.09 64.98
N SER A 782 72.67 -12.49 65.83
CA SER A 782 73.91 -13.20 65.46
C SER A 782 74.26 -14.27 66.50
N ASP A 783 75.17 -15.19 66.16
CA ASP A 783 75.65 -16.23 67.08
C ASP A 783 76.49 -15.64 68.22
N ASP A 784 77.33 -14.65 67.91
CA ASP A 784 78.12 -13.90 68.90
C ASP A 784 77.21 -13.16 69.90
N ASP A 785 76.12 -12.55 69.42
CA ASP A 785 75.13 -11.90 70.28
C ASP A 785 74.41 -12.93 71.18
N LYS A 786 74.10 -14.12 70.64
CA LYS A 786 73.52 -15.20 71.45
C LYS A 786 74.48 -15.59 72.57
N GLU A 787 75.76 -15.85 72.26
CA GLU A 787 76.75 -16.26 73.27
C GLU A 787 76.88 -15.21 74.37
N LEU A 788 76.92 -13.91 74.02
CA LEU A 788 76.92 -12.83 75.00
C LEU A 788 75.64 -12.81 75.84
N TRP A 789 74.47 -12.93 75.22
CA TRP A 789 73.20 -12.97 75.95
C TRP A 789 73.11 -14.17 76.89
N VAL A 790 73.48 -15.37 76.44
CA VAL A 790 73.50 -16.59 77.25
C VAL A 790 74.48 -16.45 78.41
N GLN A 791 75.68 -15.93 78.17
CA GLN A 791 76.67 -15.68 79.23
C GLN A 791 76.12 -14.71 80.28
N LYS A 792 75.51 -13.59 79.86
CA LYS A 792 74.95 -12.60 80.78
C LYS A 792 73.72 -13.09 81.53
N PHE A 793 72.89 -13.92 80.92
CA PHE A 793 71.79 -14.60 81.62
C PHE A 793 72.29 -15.63 82.62
N ASN A 794 73.30 -16.44 82.28
CA ASN A 794 73.91 -17.38 83.23
C ASN A 794 74.54 -16.62 84.40
N GLU A 795 75.25 -15.51 84.15
CA GLU A 795 75.76 -14.62 85.20
C GLU A 795 74.63 -14.07 86.08
N ALA A 796 73.50 -13.64 85.52
CA ALA A 796 72.38 -13.05 86.26
C ALA A 796 71.46 -14.08 86.94
N SER A 797 71.42 -15.32 86.45
CA SER A 797 70.63 -16.42 87.03
C SER A 797 71.25 -17.01 88.30
N ASN A 798 72.57 -16.85 88.46
CA ASN A 798 73.38 -17.31 89.60
C ASN A 798 73.45 -16.29 90.75
N PHE A 799 72.66 -15.21 90.67
CA PHE A 799 72.53 -14.18 91.72
C PHE A 799 71.26 -14.32 92.54
#